data_AF-A0A9P0T6F0-F1
#
_entry.id   AF-A0A9P0T6F0-F1
#
_cell.length_a   1.000
_cell.length_b   1.000
_cell.length_c   1.000
_cell.angle_alpha   90.00
_cell.angle_beta   90.00
_cell.angle_gamma   90.00
#
_symmetry.space_group_name_H-M   'P 1'
#
loop_
_entity.id
_entity.type
_entity.pdbx_description
1 polymer ?
#
loop_
_entity_poly.entity_id
_entity_poly.type
_entity_poly.pdbx_seq_one_letter_code
_entity_poly.pdbx_strand_id
1 'polypeptide(L)'
;MSSVTKESKSNFVSEAIKEFMKFKSEESEKEKNKRPQKRRKLVTEIDDDTNNEDTQICGEFKQKVLNNMNQQLVSRKKINDSFKKNLTDISRSLEEDYSVLKNNTKELEEVTTASIKCLCDDLDKEQTSQISRLDHDLDKEMKSNSSFQISYSKDETVLSALVRFDEEISSCEGSHPVQRLAVTSAELRSIQIEIAEFDGVPSEVTVAKYAKTIHQMFVALDLYKRPMLAAENEDFVANVNRKEMRYLESKYLRIRERDLERESQLLHTQLLRLKALYTNLQMLLDSLWFKKSRPALYLESALQRSQELRNALASVSMRLRAASEYGQNAIRLVEAALRAWKLGSIARSGGERTSSCADACSLLIQARCQERGARRVLCARAAPRAARTVRLTLDYAFTDCLHDHKSKSDDIPIFINGKEICVPKYFTVMQALRRERVSIPSFCYHERLTIAGNCRMCLIEVEGWMKPQIACALPVYKNIKVWTNTKITATAQEAVLEFILVDHPLDCPICDQGGECDLQDLTIKFGNDRTRFTDIHFQGKRAVEDKNLGPLIRTEMTRCIHCTRCIRFASQVCGMDVLGTSGRGGEMLVGTYVDKMFLSELSGNIIDLCPVGSLTAIPYMFKARPWEIRKTNSIDVTDATGTNIVLDHRFNRVLRVLPRENDEINQEWLSDKGRWSIDSLEMQRLVSPMCRNENRLVPVEWDCALKMVATTIKNVSPGKMIAIAGPYCNAETLVVAKDFFNILGCENTFIERNLTHTCGNIDLRTSYSLNIKMCEIAKADKILLVGTNPRFEAPVLNAWIRHAYTHNECDIFVVGPQCEFNYHVNYVGTDLSALSGPNDYLKGAKKPLIFVGIDQLDTPSGGQIMSALYNIASGFKVEPEWGIVNILSREASFTGALEAGWKPGALGAIRAISPNLIVSLGADDIFYKCQPSNDIAVIYIGFQGDKGSECANIVLPGCAYTESGGVFLNMECRSQFALPAITPPGKARYDWKIIRALAEYTGISLFYSDSDTLCCRLAQISPNFVNFDHYQDKPFGELIPYLIKPGSGGGCNLNVPMKELTDYYCSNVYTCNSNTMRQAEKAAKDHKQSKYAVMLSNMDNLIVAEKEVTEYRRQLRAARINNIVRNGLAELHYKKDELKRRQMQINYMDP
;
A
#
# COMPACT_ATOMS: atom_id res chain seq x y z
N MET A 1 45.01 21.06 -17.45
CA MET A 1 44.14 21.79 -18.41
C MET A 1 43.72 23.11 -17.78
N SER A 2 44.62 24.10 -17.78
CA SER A 2 44.49 25.36 -17.06
C SER A 2 45.09 26.51 -17.88
N SER A 3 44.34 26.99 -18.89
CA SER A 3 44.63 28.27 -19.58
C SER A 3 43.56 28.60 -20.63
N VAL A 4 42.35 29.00 -20.22
CA VAL A 4 41.47 29.81 -21.07
C VAL A 4 40.81 30.86 -20.18
N THR A 5 41.09 32.13 -20.46
CA THR A 5 40.78 33.31 -19.66
C THR A 5 39.28 33.62 -19.60
N LYS A 6 38.86 34.25 -18.49
CA LYS A 6 37.47 34.62 -18.14
C LYS A 6 36.79 35.58 -19.13
N GLU A 7 37.54 36.29 -19.96
CA GLU A 7 37.02 37.35 -20.83
C GLU A 7 36.21 36.81 -22.02
N SER A 8 36.62 35.70 -22.62
CA SER A 8 35.91 35.10 -23.76
C SER A 8 34.52 34.56 -23.39
N LYS A 9 34.35 34.09 -22.14
CA LYS A 9 33.05 33.65 -21.61
C LYS A 9 32.12 34.82 -21.30
N SER A 10 32.64 35.99 -20.94
CA SER A 10 31.82 37.16 -20.62
C SER A 10 31.25 37.81 -21.88
N ASN A 11 32.05 37.89 -22.96
CA ASN A 11 31.60 38.47 -24.22
C ASN A 11 30.54 37.61 -24.90
N PHE A 12 30.72 36.28 -24.93
CA PHE A 12 29.75 35.35 -25.51
C PHE A 12 28.40 35.34 -24.77
N VAL A 13 28.43 35.45 -23.44
CA VAL A 13 27.22 35.54 -22.62
C VAL A 13 26.56 36.91 -22.77
N SER A 14 27.32 37.99 -22.95
CA SER A 14 26.76 39.33 -23.15
C SER A 14 26.10 39.50 -24.52
N GLU A 15 26.63 38.88 -25.58
CA GLU A 15 26.02 38.87 -26.93
C GLU A 15 24.76 38.01 -26.94
N ALA A 16 24.78 36.83 -26.32
CA ALA A 16 23.61 35.97 -26.20
C ALA A 16 22.48 36.63 -25.37
N ILE A 17 22.82 37.38 -24.32
CA ILE A 17 21.83 38.15 -23.53
C ILE A 17 21.29 39.34 -24.31
N LYS A 18 22.11 40.02 -25.13
CA LYS A 18 21.65 41.12 -26.00
C LYS A 18 20.69 40.62 -27.07
N GLU A 19 20.97 39.49 -27.72
CA GLU A 19 20.03 38.87 -28.67
C GLU A 19 18.74 38.40 -27.98
N PHE A 20 18.85 37.79 -26.80
CA PHE A 20 17.68 37.32 -26.05
C PHE A 20 16.79 38.47 -25.55
N MET A 21 17.37 39.60 -25.18
CA MET A 21 16.63 40.81 -24.81
C MET A 21 15.97 41.48 -26.02
N LYS A 22 16.62 41.46 -27.20
CA LYS A 22 16.06 41.95 -28.47
C LYS A 22 14.85 41.11 -28.91
N PHE A 23 14.93 39.79 -28.73
CA PHE A 23 13.82 38.87 -28.99
C PHE A 23 12.63 39.14 -28.06
N LYS A 24 12.90 39.40 -26.77
CA LYS A 24 11.87 39.70 -25.77
C LYS A 24 11.17 41.06 -26.00
N SER A 25 11.90 42.07 -26.49
CA SER A 25 11.30 43.36 -26.84
C SER A 25 10.38 43.26 -28.05
N GLU A 26 10.78 42.52 -29.09
CA GLU A 26 9.97 42.32 -30.30
C GLU A 26 8.71 41.48 -30.06
N GLU A 27 8.75 40.54 -29.11
CA GLU A 27 7.59 39.75 -28.68
C GLU A 27 6.59 40.60 -27.88
N SER A 28 7.10 41.50 -27.02
CA SER A 28 6.27 42.39 -26.19
C SER A 28 5.58 43.53 -26.96
N GLU A 29 6.17 44.00 -28.06
CA GLU A 29 5.53 45.00 -28.94
C GLU A 29 4.44 44.39 -29.82
N LYS A 30 4.56 43.10 -30.18
CA LYS A 30 3.55 42.40 -30.98
C LYS A 30 2.30 42.00 -30.19
N GLU A 31 2.44 41.73 -28.89
CA GLU A 31 1.29 41.38 -28.02
C GLU A 31 0.47 42.59 -27.55
N LYS A 32 1.07 43.78 -27.42
CA LYS A 32 0.34 45.00 -26.99
C LYS A 32 -0.62 45.57 -28.05
N ASN A 33 -0.46 45.21 -29.32
CA ASN A 33 -1.26 45.77 -30.42
C ASN A 33 -2.48 44.94 -30.86
N LYS A 34 -2.87 43.86 -30.14
CA LYS A 34 -4.03 43.05 -30.53
C LYS A 34 -4.95 42.64 -29.38
N ARG A 35 -5.78 43.60 -28.92
CA ARG A 35 -7.26 43.51 -28.71
C ARG A 35 -7.72 44.75 -27.91
N PRO A 36 -8.87 45.40 -28.20
CA PRO A 36 -10.16 44.73 -28.46
C PRO A 36 -11.09 45.47 -29.45
N GLN A 37 -11.17 45.06 -30.72
CA GLN A 37 -12.30 45.38 -31.60
C GLN A 37 -12.39 44.24 -32.62
N LYS A 38 -13.50 43.50 -32.64
CA LYS A 38 -13.88 42.33 -33.50
C LYS A 38 -14.28 41.09 -32.70
N ARG A 39 -15.14 41.26 -31.69
CA ARG A 39 -16.02 40.19 -31.18
C ARG A 39 -17.46 40.70 -31.17
N ARG A 40 -17.95 41.08 -32.34
CA ARG A 40 -19.35 41.36 -32.67
C ARG A 40 -19.37 41.42 -34.21
N LYS A 41 -20.24 40.63 -34.85
CA LYS A 41 -20.28 40.29 -36.29
C LYS A 41 -19.38 39.12 -36.69
N LEU A 42 -19.91 37.92 -36.55
CA LEU A 42 -19.75 36.76 -37.45
C LEU A 42 -20.50 35.58 -36.79
N VAL A 43 -21.80 35.80 -36.61
CA VAL A 43 -22.82 34.77 -36.42
C VAL A 43 -23.93 35.23 -37.36
N THR A 44 -23.82 34.82 -38.61
CA THR A 44 -24.86 34.80 -39.64
C THR A 44 -24.20 34.40 -40.95
N GLU A 45 -24.84 33.46 -41.66
CA GLU A 45 -24.72 33.19 -43.11
C GLU A 45 -23.69 32.16 -43.63
N ILE A 46 -24.26 31.01 -44.05
CA ILE A 46 -24.15 30.35 -45.38
C ILE A 46 -23.51 28.95 -45.42
N ASP A 47 -24.32 28.05 -46.00
CA ASP A 47 -24.09 26.67 -46.43
C ASP A 47 -23.21 26.55 -47.70
N ASP A 48 -22.71 25.33 -47.90
CA ASP A 48 -22.30 24.63 -49.14
C ASP A 48 -21.25 25.20 -50.14
N ASP A 49 -20.47 24.23 -50.65
CA ASP A 49 -19.54 24.22 -51.79
C ASP A 49 -18.04 24.56 -51.64
N THR A 50 -17.30 23.95 -52.56
CA THR A 50 -15.95 23.36 -52.48
C THR A 50 -14.72 24.28 -52.47
N ASN A 51 -13.65 23.72 -51.88
CA ASN A 51 -12.22 23.75 -52.24
C ASN A 51 -11.27 24.91 -51.85
N ASN A 52 -10.13 24.46 -51.30
CA ASN A 52 -8.77 25.00 -51.38
C ASN A 52 -8.50 26.37 -50.77
N GLU A 53 -8.23 26.42 -49.46
CA GLU A 53 -7.20 27.30 -48.86
C GLU A 53 -6.90 26.99 -47.37
N ASP A 54 -7.72 26.18 -46.70
CA ASP A 54 -7.60 25.93 -45.24
C ASP A 54 -6.56 24.89 -44.78
N THR A 55 -5.87 24.20 -45.70
CA THR A 55 -4.88 23.16 -45.34
C THR A 55 -3.48 23.73 -45.07
N GLN A 56 -3.18 24.95 -45.50
CA GLN A 56 -1.84 25.53 -45.41
C GLN A 56 -1.57 26.18 -44.04
N ILE A 57 -2.58 26.79 -43.43
CA ILE A 57 -2.46 27.52 -42.14
C ILE A 57 -2.44 26.55 -40.94
N CYS A 58 -3.15 25.42 -41.05
CA CYS A 58 -3.19 24.40 -39.99
C CYS A 58 -1.91 23.53 -39.96
N GLY A 59 -1.22 23.40 -41.11
CA GLY A 59 0.06 22.69 -41.24
C GLY A 59 1.21 23.43 -40.55
N GLU A 60 1.35 24.74 -40.78
CA GLU A 60 2.44 25.54 -40.20
C GLU A 60 2.37 25.65 -38.67
N PHE A 61 1.15 25.66 -38.10
CA PHE A 61 0.94 25.71 -36.65
C PHE A 61 1.28 24.37 -35.97
N LYS A 62 0.92 23.25 -36.60
CA LYS A 62 1.29 21.90 -36.12
C LYS A 62 2.80 21.66 -36.20
N GLN A 63 3.46 22.09 -37.27
CA GLN A 63 4.92 21.92 -37.44
C GLN A 63 5.71 22.69 -36.37
N LYS A 64 5.29 23.91 -36.01
CA LYS A 64 5.94 24.72 -34.97
C LYS A 64 5.80 24.14 -33.57
N VAL A 65 4.64 23.58 -33.22
CA VAL A 65 4.40 22.95 -31.91
C VAL A 65 5.19 21.63 -31.79
N LEU A 66 5.24 20.84 -32.87
CA LEU A 66 5.98 19.57 -32.88
C LEU A 66 7.50 19.78 -32.78
N ASN A 67 8.03 20.80 -33.46
CA ASN A 67 9.46 21.13 -33.40
C ASN A 67 9.89 21.63 -32.00
N ASN A 68 9.03 22.39 -31.31
CA ASN A 68 9.29 22.83 -29.94
C ASN A 68 9.22 21.70 -28.90
N MET A 69 8.27 20.77 -29.04
CA MET A 69 8.20 19.61 -28.13
C MET A 69 9.38 18.64 -28.33
N ASN A 70 9.82 18.43 -29.56
CA ASN A 70 10.97 17.57 -29.86
C ASN A 70 12.30 18.17 -29.36
N GLN A 71 12.49 19.48 -29.43
CA GLN A 71 13.65 20.15 -28.84
C GLN A 71 13.66 20.09 -27.30
N GLN A 72 12.48 20.13 -26.65
CA GLN A 72 12.36 19.98 -25.19
C GLN A 72 12.56 18.54 -24.69
N LEU A 73 12.22 17.53 -25.50
CA LEU A 73 12.42 16.11 -25.15
C LEU A 73 13.89 15.67 -25.33
N VAL A 74 14.57 16.15 -26.38
CA VAL A 74 15.99 15.86 -26.62
C VAL A 74 16.90 16.50 -25.57
N SER A 75 16.53 17.69 -25.07
CA SER A 75 17.24 18.37 -23.98
C SER A 75 17.02 17.68 -22.62
N ARG A 76 15.80 17.23 -22.30
CA ARG A 76 15.52 16.47 -21.06
C ARG A 76 16.21 15.09 -21.01
N LYS A 77 16.30 14.37 -22.15
CA LYS A 77 17.02 13.08 -22.23
C LYS A 77 18.52 13.24 -22.00
N LYS A 78 19.16 14.24 -22.63
CA LYS A 78 20.58 14.56 -22.43
C LYS A 78 20.91 14.98 -20.99
N ILE A 79 19.99 15.65 -20.30
CA ILE A 79 20.16 16.04 -18.90
C ILE A 79 20.05 14.81 -17.97
N ASN A 80 19.09 13.92 -18.20
CA ASN A 80 18.89 12.72 -17.36
C ASN A 80 20.00 11.67 -17.52
N ASP A 81 20.50 11.48 -18.75
CA ASP A 81 21.60 10.54 -19.02
C ASP A 81 22.94 11.07 -18.48
N SER A 82 23.14 12.40 -18.50
CA SER A 82 24.25 13.07 -17.82
C SER A 82 24.14 12.93 -16.29
N PHE A 83 22.94 13.04 -15.72
CA PHE A 83 22.71 12.94 -14.28
C PHE A 83 22.94 11.52 -13.73
N LYS A 84 22.51 10.48 -14.45
CA LYS A 84 22.76 9.08 -14.07
C LYS A 84 24.24 8.72 -14.14
N LYS A 85 24.94 9.17 -15.18
CA LYS A 85 26.39 8.95 -15.33
C LYS A 85 27.19 9.64 -14.22
N ASN A 86 26.82 10.88 -13.88
CA ASN A 86 27.43 11.63 -12.78
C ASN A 86 27.19 10.96 -11.41
N LEU A 87 26.00 10.38 -11.15
CA LEU A 87 25.71 9.70 -9.88
C LEU A 87 26.47 8.38 -9.72
N THR A 88 26.61 7.60 -10.80
CA THR A 88 27.41 6.37 -10.77
C THR A 88 28.91 6.66 -10.63
N ASP A 89 29.40 7.74 -11.25
CA ASP A 89 30.80 8.16 -11.15
C ASP A 89 31.13 8.73 -9.76
N ILE A 90 30.18 9.44 -9.11
CA ILE A 90 30.32 9.95 -7.73
C ILE A 90 30.30 8.82 -6.71
N SER A 91 29.42 7.82 -6.85
CA SER A 91 29.36 6.65 -5.97
C SER A 91 30.66 5.85 -6.01
N ARG A 92 31.18 5.61 -7.21
CA ARG A 92 32.44 4.87 -7.42
C ARG A 92 33.65 5.64 -6.90
N SER A 93 33.69 6.96 -7.10
CA SER A 93 34.72 7.84 -6.55
C SER A 93 34.71 7.89 -5.02
N LEU A 94 33.55 7.77 -4.36
CA LEU A 94 33.45 7.78 -2.90
C LEU A 94 33.91 6.46 -2.26
N GLU A 95 33.66 5.32 -2.89
CA GLU A 95 34.17 4.02 -2.45
C GLU A 95 35.68 3.89 -2.69
N GLU A 96 36.17 4.38 -3.84
CA GLU A 96 37.61 4.46 -4.14
C GLU A 96 38.33 5.40 -3.15
N ASP A 97 37.81 6.61 -2.89
CA ASP A 97 38.40 7.57 -1.94
C ASP A 97 38.42 7.06 -0.48
N TYR A 98 37.40 6.29 -0.05
CA TYR A 98 37.35 5.69 1.29
C TYR A 98 38.36 4.54 1.44
N SER A 99 38.53 3.72 0.41
CA SER A 99 39.55 2.65 0.39
C SER A 99 40.98 3.22 0.38
N VAL A 100 41.21 4.30 -0.37
CA VAL A 100 42.51 5.00 -0.43
C VAL A 100 42.83 5.66 0.91
N LEU A 101 41.87 6.30 1.59
CA LEU A 101 42.10 6.88 2.93
C LEU A 101 42.40 5.82 4.00
N LYS A 102 41.75 4.66 3.93
CA LYS A 102 42.00 3.53 4.85
C LYS A 102 43.34 2.84 4.58
N ASN A 103 43.75 2.74 3.32
CA ASN A 103 45.05 2.18 2.95
C ASN A 103 46.19 3.15 3.24
N ASN A 104 46.02 4.45 2.96
CA ASN A 104 47.04 5.47 3.26
C ASN A 104 47.28 5.63 4.77
N THR A 105 46.24 5.47 5.60
CA THR A 105 46.41 5.50 7.07
C THR A 105 47.13 4.26 7.59
N LYS A 106 46.84 3.08 7.04
CA LYS A 106 47.59 1.86 7.33
C LYS A 106 49.04 1.91 6.82
N GLU A 107 49.27 2.35 5.59
CA GLU A 107 50.61 2.50 5.01
C GLU A 107 51.43 3.54 5.78
N LEU A 108 50.83 4.64 6.23
CA LEU A 108 51.52 5.63 7.07
C LEU A 108 51.85 5.07 8.45
N GLU A 109 50.97 4.28 9.07
CA GLU A 109 51.25 3.58 10.33
C GLU A 109 52.34 2.51 10.16
N GLU A 110 52.33 1.75 9.06
CA GLU A 110 53.34 0.73 8.74
C GLU A 110 54.70 1.33 8.36
N VAL A 111 54.73 2.43 7.59
CA VAL A 111 55.98 3.12 7.21
C VAL A 111 56.60 3.84 8.42
N THR A 112 55.79 4.42 9.30
CA THR A 112 56.31 5.06 10.52
C THR A 112 56.81 4.01 11.53
N THR A 113 56.08 2.91 11.73
CA THR A 113 56.55 1.81 12.59
C THR A 113 57.77 1.11 12.01
N ALA A 114 57.86 0.90 10.70
CA ALA A 114 59.04 0.32 10.05
C ALA A 114 60.26 1.25 10.09
N SER A 115 60.08 2.56 9.89
CA SER A 115 61.17 3.54 9.97
C SER A 115 61.70 3.70 11.40
N ILE A 116 60.81 3.68 12.40
CA ILE A 116 61.19 3.72 13.82
C ILE A 116 61.89 2.43 14.22
N LYS A 117 61.40 1.27 13.76
CA LYS A 117 62.00 -0.03 14.08
C LYS A 117 63.39 -0.19 13.44
N CYS A 118 63.58 0.27 12.20
CA CYS A 118 64.88 0.26 11.53
C CYS A 118 65.91 1.18 12.24
N LEU A 119 65.48 2.36 12.69
CA LEU A 119 66.32 3.28 13.47
C LEU A 119 66.64 2.75 14.87
N CYS A 120 65.70 2.07 15.54
CA CYS A 120 65.94 1.44 16.84
C CYS A 120 66.86 0.21 16.72
N ASP A 121 66.69 -0.62 15.68
CA ASP A 121 67.51 -1.82 15.45
C ASP A 121 68.98 -1.45 15.09
N ASP A 122 69.21 -0.27 14.51
CA ASP A 122 70.56 0.28 14.26
C ASP A 122 71.18 0.91 15.52
N LEU A 123 70.36 1.52 16.40
CA LEU A 123 70.79 2.06 17.70
C LEU A 123 71.12 0.94 18.72
N ASP A 124 70.36 -0.15 18.73
CA ASP A 124 70.55 -1.27 19.66
C ASP A 124 71.81 -2.10 19.35
N LYS A 125 72.27 -2.11 18.09
CA LYS A 125 73.50 -2.82 17.66
C LYS A 125 74.80 -2.09 18.06
N GLU A 126 74.77 -0.77 18.24
CA GLU A 126 75.93 -0.01 18.73
C GLU A 126 75.95 0.15 20.26
N GLN A 127 74.78 0.24 20.92
CA GLN A 127 74.70 0.45 22.38
C GLN A 127 74.98 -0.79 23.24
N THR A 128 74.70 -2.00 22.74
CA THR A 128 74.87 -3.23 23.54
C THR A 128 76.32 -3.66 23.79
N SER A 129 77.30 -3.09 23.07
CA SER A 129 78.74 -3.41 23.25
C SER A 129 79.50 -2.45 24.17
N GLN A 130 78.96 -1.26 24.45
CA GLN A 130 79.61 -0.24 25.31
C GLN A 130 79.02 -0.18 26.73
N ILE A 131 77.75 -0.56 26.92
CA ILE A 131 77.05 -0.46 28.21
C ILE A 131 77.55 -1.51 29.23
N SER A 132 77.93 -2.72 28.78
CA SER A 132 78.44 -3.77 29.67
C SER A 132 79.87 -3.53 30.21
N ARG A 133 80.61 -2.55 29.66
CA ARG A 133 81.96 -2.18 30.15
C ARG A 133 81.95 -0.98 31.10
N LEU A 134 80.88 -0.17 31.13
CA LEU A 134 80.74 0.99 32.01
C LEU A 134 80.19 0.63 33.40
N ASP A 135 79.42 -0.45 33.51
CA ASP A 135 78.81 -0.91 34.77
C ASP A 135 79.84 -1.37 35.82
N HIS A 136 80.99 -1.92 35.41
CA HIS A 136 81.99 -2.39 36.37
C HIS A 136 82.86 -1.25 36.94
N ASP A 137 82.98 -0.13 36.23
CA ASP A 137 83.84 1.00 36.63
C ASP A 137 83.11 2.03 37.52
N LEU A 138 81.78 2.16 37.36
CA LEU A 138 80.96 3.11 38.13
C LEU A 138 80.72 2.67 39.60
N ASP A 139 80.64 1.36 39.86
CA ASP A 139 80.47 0.81 41.22
C ASP A 139 81.73 0.98 42.10
N LYS A 140 82.90 1.23 41.50
CA LYS A 140 84.15 1.51 42.23
C LYS A 140 84.31 2.98 42.62
N GLU A 141 83.80 3.92 41.83
CA GLU A 141 83.96 5.37 42.12
C GLU A 141 82.92 5.89 43.14
N MET A 142 81.73 5.29 43.23
CA MET A 142 80.65 5.74 44.13
C MET A 142 80.90 5.58 45.63
N LYS A 143 81.92 4.80 46.06
CA LYS A 143 82.31 4.74 47.48
C LYS A 143 83.13 5.94 47.95
N SER A 144 83.49 6.88 47.08
CA SER A 144 84.53 7.89 47.38
C SER A 144 84.07 9.35 47.53
N ASN A 145 82.86 9.75 47.15
CA ASN A 145 82.47 11.16 47.17
C ASN A 145 81.09 11.41 47.80
N SER A 146 81.09 11.89 49.05
CA SER A 146 79.91 12.38 49.76
C SER A 146 79.94 13.92 49.80
N SER A 147 79.21 14.58 48.90
CA SER A 147 78.76 15.96 49.08
C SER A 147 77.95 16.42 47.87
N PHE A 148 76.61 16.39 47.93
CA PHE A 148 75.70 17.37 47.32
C PHE A 148 74.26 17.03 47.77
N GLN A 149 73.62 17.92 48.53
CA GLN A 149 72.28 17.75 49.08
C GLN A 149 71.21 18.31 48.12
N ILE A 150 70.48 17.40 47.45
CA ILE A 150 69.12 17.63 46.95
C ILE A 150 68.22 16.71 47.79
N SER A 151 67.01 17.16 48.14
CA SER A 151 66.09 16.45 49.04
C SER A 151 65.57 15.13 48.44
N TYR A 152 66.34 14.06 48.57
CA TYR A 152 65.90 12.70 48.29
C TYR A 152 65.06 12.17 49.47
N SER A 153 64.04 11.35 49.18
CA SER A 153 63.59 10.35 50.16
C SER A 153 64.82 9.51 50.52
N LYS A 154 65.05 9.28 51.81
CA LYS A 154 66.37 8.90 52.36
C LYS A 154 67.01 7.60 51.81
N ASP A 155 66.34 6.83 50.95
CA ASP A 155 66.81 5.53 50.45
C ASP A 155 66.72 5.34 48.91
N GLU A 156 66.52 6.39 48.10
CA GLU A 156 66.37 6.25 46.63
C GLU A 156 67.72 6.34 45.89
N THR A 157 68.06 5.35 45.07
CA THR A 157 69.27 5.38 44.21
C THR A 157 69.06 6.25 42.97
N VAL A 158 70.12 6.86 42.44
CA VAL A 158 70.04 7.73 41.24
C VAL A 158 69.36 7.05 40.05
N LEU A 159 69.62 5.76 39.86
CA LEU A 159 69.03 4.96 38.79
C LEU A 159 67.53 4.75 38.99
N SER A 160 67.08 4.48 40.22
CA SER A 160 65.65 4.37 40.54
C SER A 160 64.91 5.72 40.38
N ALA A 161 65.55 6.84 40.73
CA ALA A 161 64.98 8.16 40.52
C ALA A 161 64.84 8.51 39.01
N LEU A 162 65.82 8.11 38.18
CA LEU A 162 65.77 8.31 36.73
C LEU A 162 64.63 7.50 36.09
N VAL A 163 64.47 6.23 36.47
CA VAL A 163 63.38 5.38 35.97
C VAL A 163 62.01 5.95 36.36
N ARG A 164 61.84 6.41 37.61
CA ARG A 164 60.59 7.05 38.05
C ARG A 164 60.30 8.32 37.26
N PHE A 165 61.30 9.19 37.05
CA PHE A 165 61.09 10.41 36.27
C PHE A 165 60.74 10.10 34.81
N ASP A 166 61.35 9.08 34.21
CA ASP A 166 61.04 8.65 32.84
C ASP A 166 59.60 8.09 32.73
N GLU A 167 59.16 7.28 33.70
CA GLU A 167 57.78 6.79 33.77
C GLU A 167 56.76 7.93 33.95
N GLU A 168 57.04 8.89 34.86
CA GLU A 168 56.16 10.04 35.08
C GLU A 168 56.11 10.99 33.86
N ILE A 169 57.24 11.20 33.18
CA ILE A 169 57.33 11.99 31.96
C ILE A 169 56.55 11.29 30.84
N SER A 170 56.79 10.00 30.61
CA SER A 170 56.10 9.19 29.60
C SER A 170 54.58 9.19 29.79
N SER A 171 54.12 9.04 31.05
CA SER A 171 52.69 9.13 31.39
C SER A 171 52.10 10.51 31.04
N CYS A 172 52.81 11.60 31.35
CA CYS A 172 52.36 12.95 31.05
C CYS A 172 52.41 13.26 29.53
N GLU A 173 53.45 12.81 28.82
CA GLU A 173 53.61 13.00 27.37
C GLU A 173 52.58 12.22 26.54
N GLY A 174 52.13 11.06 27.02
CA GLY A 174 51.10 10.25 26.36
C GLY A 174 49.77 10.97 26.15
N SER A 175 49.50 12.03 26.94
CA SER A 175 48.32 12.89 26.79
C SER A 175 48.47 14.03 25.76
N HIS A 176 49.66 14.20 25.18
CA HIS A 176 50.02 15.26 24.21
C HIS A 176 49.51 16.67 24.62
N PRO A 177 49.85 17.15 25.83
CA PRO A 177 49.21 18.35 26.39
C PRO A 177 49.57 19.63 25.62
N VAL A 178 50.78 19.70 25.03
CA VAL A 178 51.20 20.84 24.19
C VAL A 178 50.32 20.94 22.94
N GLN A 179 50.14 19.83 22.24
CA GLN A 179 49.40 19.75 20.99
C GLN A 179 47.91 19.99 21.25
N ARG A 180 47.35 19.43 22.33
CA ARG A 180 45.96 19.66 22.74
C ARG A 180 45.72 21.11 23.15
N LEU A 181 46.67 21.75 23.85
CA LEU A 181 46.58 23.17 24.21
C LEU A 181 46.59 24.08 22.97
N ALA A 182 47.39 23.75 21.96
CA ALA A 182 47.42 24.50 20.71
C ALA A 182 46.09 24.42 19.93
N VAL A 183 45.40 23.28 19.97
CA VAL A 183 44.08 23.12 19.34
C VAL A 183 42.99 23.84 20.13
N THR A 184 42.94 23.65 21.45
CA THR A 184 41.95 24.29 22.33
C THR A 184 42.06 25.81 22.31
N SER A 185 43.28 26.36 22.37
CA SER A 185 43.50 27.81 22.28
C SER A 185 43.12 28.41 20.91
N ALA A 186 43.35 27.68 19.81
CA ALA A 186 42.91 28.10 18.48
C ALA A 186 41.38 28.11 18.35
N GLU A 187 40.71 27.10 18.89
CA GLU A 187 39.25 27.02 18.90
C GLU A 187 38.63 28.13 19.78
N LEU A 188 39.19 28.34 20.97
CA LEU A 188 38.75 29.36 21.93
C LEU A 188 38.82 30.76 21.31
N ARG A 189 39.94 31.11 20.64
CA ARG A 189 40.06 32.38 19.90
C ARG A 189 39.00 32.54 18.81
N SER A 190 38.70 31.48 18.07
CA SER A 190 37.67 31.52 17.02
C SER A 190 36.27 31.73 17.61
N ILE A 191 35.96 31.11 18.74
CA ILE A 191 34.66 31.25 19.41
C ILE A 191 34.51 32.66 19.99
N GLN A 192 35.57 33.23 20.58
CA GLN A 192 35.57 34.60 21.09
C GLN A 192 35.31 35.63 19.98
N ILE A 193 35.88 35.43 18.79
CA ILE A 193 35.61 36.27 17.62
C ILE A 193 34.14 36.16 17.20
N GLU A 194 33.59 34.94 17.11
CA GLU A 194 32.18 34.73 16.76
C GLU A 194 31.22 35.34 17.81
N ILE A 195 31.50 35.19 19.11
CA ILE A 195 30.69 35.80 20.17
C ILE A 195 30.74 37.33 20.09
N ALA A 196 31.93 37.90 19.82
CA ALA A 196 32.06 39.34 19.59
C ALA A 196 31.31 39.82 18.34
N GLU A 197 31.23 39.01 17.28
CA GLU A 197 30.38 39.28 16.10
C GLU A 197 28.88 39.23 16.44
N PHE A 198 28.45 38.40 17.39
CA PHE A 198 27.07 38.35 17.87
C PHE A 198 26.71 39.54 18.78
N ASP A 199 27.65 40.04 19.57
CA ASP A 199 27.45 41.10 20.57
C ASP A 199 27.72 42.54 20.01
N GLY A 200 28.29 42.68 18.79
CA GLY A 200 28.68 43.96 18.18
C GLY A 200 27.65 44.62 17.23
N VAL A 201 27.64 45.97 17.22
CA VAL A 201 26.84 46.88 16.36
C VAL A 201 26.91 46.48 14.87
N PRO A 202 25.78 46.42 14.14
CA PRO A 202 25.76 45.86 12.79
C PRO A 202 26.55 46.75 11.82
N SER A 203 27.59 46.20 11.20
CA SER A 203 28.15 46.81 9.99
C SER A 203 27.25 46.48 8.78
N GLU A 204 26.92 47.46 7.93
CA GLU A 204 26.08 47.25 6.74
C GLU A 204 26.61 46.12 5.83
N VAL A 205 27.92 45.87 5.86
CA VAL A 205 28.61 44.83 5.08
C VAL A 205 28.32 43.41 5.58
N THR A 206 28.09 43.20 6.87
CA THR A 206 27.83 41.87 7.46
C THR A 206 26.37 41.44 7.32
N VAL A 207 25.44 42.38 7.45
CA VAL A 207 24.00 42.15 7.17
C VAL A 207 23.80 41.75 5.70
N ALA A 208 24.52 42.39 4.77
CA ALA A 208 24.46 42.07 3.34
C ALA A 208 25.08 40.70 2.99
N LYS A 209 26.14 40.27 3.68
CA LYS A 209 26.76 38.94 3.45
C LYS A 209 25.88 37.80 3.94
N TYR A 210 25.29 37.94 5.14
CA TYR A 210 24.40 36.93 5.72
C TYR A 210 23.06 36.87 4.96
N ALA A 211 22.50 38.03 4.57
CA ALA A 211 21.32 38.10 3.71
C ALA A 211 21.58 37.52 2.31
N LYS A 212 22.76 37.75 1.71
CA LYS A 212 23.14 37.12 0.43
C LYS A 212 23.24 35.60 0.52
N THR A 213 23.73 35.03 1.63
CA THR A 213 23.86 33.57 1.75
C THR A 213 22.51 32.88 1.91
N ILE A 214 21.58 33.51 2.65
CA ILE A 214 20.23 32.99 2.87
C ILE A 214 19.36 33.21 1.63
N HIS A 215 19.43 34.38 1.00
CA HIS A 215 18.73 34.65 -0.26
C HIS A 215 19.23 33.75 -1.40
N GLN A 216 20.54 33.49 -1.50
CA GLN A 216 21.09 32.52 -2.45
C GLN A 216 20.65 31.08 -2.15
N MET A 217 20.50 30.70 -0.88
CA MET A 217 19.87 29.41 -0.51
C MET A 217 18.42 29.36 -0.99
N PHE A 218 17.62 30.39 -0.72
CA PHE A 218 16.20 30.41 -1.11
C PHE A 218 15.97 30.50 -2.63
N VAL A 219 16.86 31.19 -3.35
CA VAL A 219 16.86 31.25 -4.82
C VAL A 219 17.34 29.94 -5.44
N ALA A 220 18.34 29.27 -4.86
CA ALA A 220 18.80 27.96 -5.31
C ALA A 220 17.78 26.83 -5.02
N LEU A 221 16.93 27.03 -4.00
CA LEU A 221 15.81 26.14 -3.62
C LEU A 221 14.48 26.50 -4.32
N ASP A 222 14.49 27.45 -5.28
CA ASP A 222 13.35 27.85 -6.13
C ASP A 222 12.08 28.29 -5.35
N LEU A 223 12.24 28.83 -4.14
CA LEU A 223 11.15 29.14 -3.19
C LEU A 223 10.40 30.46 -3.48
N TYR A 224 10.90 31.34 -4.35
CA TYR A 224 10.29 32.67 -4.60
C TYR A 224 9.29 32.74 -5.77
N LYS A 225 8.95 31.65 -6.44
CA LYS A 225 8.18 31.70 -7.71
C LYS A 225 6.67 31.97 -7.61
N ARG A 226 6.10 32.35 -6.46
CA ARG A 226 4.69 32.77 -6.39
C ARG A 226 4.50 34.09 -5.62
N PRO A 227 4.12 35.20 -6.30
CA PRO A 227 4.21 36.56 -5.77
C PRO A 227 3.10 36.98 -4.80
N MET A 228 2.09 36.15 -4.50
CA MET A 228 0.90 36.60 -3.75
C MET A 228 0.82 36.17 -2.28
N LEU A 229 1.81 35.44 -1.75
CA LEU A 229 1.90 35.11 -0.31
C LEU A 229 3.24 35.53 0.31
N ALA A 230 4.04 36.29 -0.44
CA ALA A 230 5.37 36.72 0.00
C ALA A 230 5.26 37.74 1.14
N ALA A 231 4.36 38.73 1.06
CA ALA A 231 4.38 39.85 2.01
C ALA A 231 4.06 39.48 3.47
N GLU A 232 3.03 38.66 3.73
CA GLU A 232 2.58 38.38 5.12
C GLU A 232 3.34 37.22 5.79
N ASN A 233 3.80 36.24 5.00
CA ASN A 233 4.61 35.13 5.52
C ASN A 233 6.10 35.45 5.59
N GLU A 234 6.62 36.41 4.80
CA GLU A 234 8.00 36.88 4.98
C GLU A 234 8.18 37.54 6.34
N ASP A 235 7.22 38.34 6.82
CA ASP A 235 7.35 39.04 8.10
C ASP A 235 7.16 38.14 9.32
N PHE A 236 6.22 37.18 9.29
CA PHE A 236 6.01 36.26 10.41
C PHE A 236 7.13 35.22 10.52
N VAL A 237 7.57 34.63 9.40
CA VAL A 237 8.68 33.66 9.36
C VAL A 237 10.05 34.35 9.54
N ALA A 238 10.22 35.61 9.10
CA ALA A 238 11.44 36.36 9.38
C ALA A 238 11.56 36.84 10.83
N ASN A 239 10.46 37.10 11.53
CA ASN A 239 10.49 37.62 12.90
C ASN A 239 10.48 36.53 13.98
N VAL A 240 9.71 35.44 13.82
CA VAL A 240 9.55 34.43 14.88
C VAL A 240 10.77 33.50 15.03
N ASN A 241 11.68 33.40 14.04
CA ASN A 241 12.82 32.47 14.16
C ASN A 241 14.21 33.05 13.81
N ARG A 242 14.42 34.36 13.96
CA ARG A 242 15.79 34.94 13.94
C ARG A 242 16.34 35.24 15.33
N LYS A 243 15.52 35.75 16.25
CA LYS A 243 15.97 36.10 17.60
C LYS A 243 16.20 34.87 18.47
N GLU A 244 15.27 33.91 18.43
CA GLU A 244 15.33 32.70 19.25
C GLU A 244 16.46 31.75 18.79
N MET A 245 16.61 31.58 17.47
CA MET A 245 17.74 30.86 16.88
C MET A 245 19.10 31.50 17.22
N ARG A 246 19.21 32.84 17.14
CA ARG A 246 20.43 33.57 17.54
C ARG A 246 20.71 33.43 19.03
N TYR A 247 19.68 33.46 19.87
CA TYR A 247 19.81 33.28 21.31
C TYR A 247 20.32 31.89 21.67
N LEU A 248 19.79 30.84 21.04
CA LEU A 248 20.23 29.45 21.26
C LEU A 248 21.66 29.21 20.74
N GLU A 249 22.01 29.74 19.56
CA GLU A 249 23.39 29.68 19.03
C GLU A 249 24.38 30.42 19.96
N SER A 250 24.05 31.63 20.41
CA SER A 250 24.88 32.40 21.36
C SER A 250 25.05 31.68 22.70
N LYS A 251 23.96 31.12 23.25
CA LYS A 251 23.98 30.33 24.48
C LYS A 251 24.91 29.13 24.38
N TYR A 252 24.87 28.41 23.25
CA TYR A 252 25.77 27.28 23.02
C TYR A 252 27.24 27.69 22.98
N LEU A 253 27.56 28.76 22.24
CA LEU A 253 28.95 29.25 22.11
C LEU A 253 29.54 29.65 23.47
N ARG A 254 28.77 30.34 24.31
CA ARG A 254 29.19 30.75 25.67
C ARG A 254 29.34 29.60 26.66
N ILE A 255 28.64 28.48 26.46
CA ILE A 255 28.88 27.25 27.25
C ILE A 255 30.20 26.63 26.81
N ARG A 256 30.41 26.50 25.50
CA ARG A 256 31.62 25.88 24.95
C ARG A 256 32.88 26.68 25.26
N GLU A 257 32.81 28.01 25.25
CA GLU A 257 33.90 28.90 25.68
C GLU A 257 34.37 28.56 27.10
N ARG A 258 33.44 28.49 28.06
CA ARG A 258 33.75 28.15 29.46
C ARG A 258 34.38 26.77 29.61
N ASP A 259 33.92 25.79 28.84
CA ASP A 259 34.51 24.44 28.88
C ASP A 259 35.93 24.42 28.30
N LEU A 260 36.17 25.13 27.20
CA LEU A 260 37.51 25.26 26.61
C LEU A 260 38.47 26.05 27.50
N GLU A 261 37.99 27.05 28.25
CA GLU A 261 38.79 27.76 29.25
C GLU A 261 39.25 26.84 30.37
N ARG A 262 38.35 25.97 30.88
CA ARG A 262 38.71 24.95 31.88
C ARG A 262 39.70 23.93 31.33
N GLU A 263 39.48 23.43 30.11
CA GLU A 263 40.39 22.48 29.46
C GLU A 263 41.78 23.11 29.25
N SER A 264 41.83 24.37 28.81
CA SER A 264 43.07 25.14 28.64
C SER A 264 43.84 25.31 29.96
N GLN A 265 43.15 25.64 31.06
CA GLN A 265 43.76 25.76 32.38
C GLN A 265 44.36 24.43 32.85
N LEU A 266 43.62 23.32 32.71
CA LEU A 266 44.10 21.99 33.09
C LEU A 266 45.34 21.59 32.28
N LEU A 267 45.31 21.78 30.95
CA LEU A 267 46.45 21.50 30.08
C LEU A 267 47.66 22.39 30.43
N HIS A 268 47.45 23.65 30.81
CA HIS A 268 48.52 24.54 31.25
C HIS A 268 49.19 24.05 32.55
N THR A 269 48.41 23.56 33.51
CA THR A 269 48.97 22.96 34.74
C THR A 269 49.79 21.70 34.46
N GLN A 270 49.33 20.86 33.54
CA GLN A 270 50.08 19.67 33.11
C GLN A 270 51.41 20.03 32.44
N LEU A 271 51.43 21.08 31.61
CA LEU A 271 52.65 21.57 30.98
C LEU A 271 53.65 22.14 31.99
N LEU A 272 53.19 22.85 33.01
CA LEU A 272 54.05 23.35 34.08
C LEU A 272 54.66 22.18 34.87
N ARG A 273 53.86 21.14 35.16
CA ARG A 273 54.35 19.91 35.79
C ARG A 273 55.40 19.20 34.92
N LEU A 274 55.15 19.05 33.62
CA LEU A 274 56.12 18.49 32.68
C LEU A 274 57.43 19.29 32.66
N LYS A 275 57.36 20.62 32.59
CA LYS A 275 58.56 21.47 32.65
C LYS A 275 59.33 21.32 33.96
N ALA A 276 58.64 21.18 35.09
CA ALA A 276 59.27 20.91 36.37
C ALA A 276 59.96 19.54 36.41
N LEU A 277 59.33 18.50 35.85
CA LEU A 277 59.93 17.15 35.75
C LEU A 277 61.18 17.15 34.86
N TYR A 278 61.12 17.79 33.69
CA TYR A 278 62.28 17.91 32.79
C TYR A 278 63.42 18.72 33.40
N THR A 279 63.13 19.81 34.12
CA THR A 279 64.18 20.60 34.79
C THR A 279 64.84 19.81 35.91
N ASN A 280 64.08 19.04 36.70
CA ASN A 280 64.63 18.13 37.71
C ASN A 280 65.49 17.02 37.08
N LEU A 281 65.04 16.42 35.98
CA LEU A 281 65.79 15.42 35.21
C LEU A 281 67.11 16.01 34.67
N GLN A 282 67.05 17.22 34.10
CA GLN A 282 68.22 17.92 33.57
C GLN A 282 69.25 18.20 34.67
N MET A 283 68.81 18.67 35.84
CA MET A 283 69.71 18.89 36.98
C MET A 283 70.39 17.59 37.46
N LEU A 284 69.66 16.48 37.43
CA LEU A 284 70.19 15.14 37.74
C LEU A 284 71.23 14.69 36.70
N LEU A 285 70.94 14.87 35.41
CA LEU A 285 71.85 14.53 34.32
C LEU A 285 73.12 15.41 34.32
N ASP A 286 72.98 16.72 34.55
CA ASP A 286 74.11 17.64 34.64
C ASP A 286 75.02 17.32 35.85
N SER A 287 74.46 16.77 36.92
CA SER A 287 75.25 16.27 38.07
C SER A 287 76.07 15.01 37.74
N LEU A 288 75.54 14.13 36.89
CA LEU A 288 76.22 12.89 36.46
C LEU A 288 77.36 13.16 35.48
N TRP A 289 77.24 14.21 34.65
CA TRP A 289 78.18 14.48 33.54
C TRP A 289 79.28 15.48 33.87
N PHE A 290 79.46 15.85 35.15
CA PHE A 290 80.41 16.86 35.60
C PHE A 290 81.91 16.56 35.29
N LYS A 291 82.27 15.36 34.81
CA LYS A 291 83.65 14.97 34.47
C LYS A 291 83.87 14.26 33.11
N LYS A 292 82.87 14.12 32.23
CA LYS A 292 83.06 13.55 30.86
C LYS A 292 82.37 14.39 29.78
N SER A 293 83.01 14.49 28.61
CA SER A 293 82.54 15.29 27.48
C SER A 293 81.21 14.77 26.92
N ARG A 294 80.21 15.65 26.88
CA ARG A 294 78.87 15.42 26.30
C ARG A 294 78.97 15.04 24.81
N PRO A 295 78.18 14.07 24.30
CA PRO A 295 78.17 13.72 22.88
C PRO A 295 77.81 14.91 21.98
N ALA A 296 78.37 14.91 20.76
CA ALA A 296 78.47 16.06 19.86
C ALA A 296 77.14 16.76 19.51
N LEU A 297 77.15 18.11 19.51
CA LEU A 297 76.06 19.06 19.19
C LEU A 297 75.20 18.71 17.97
N TYR A 298 75.76 17.98 16.99
CA TYR A 298 75.06 17.59 15.78
C TYR A 298 73.92 16.59 16.05
N LEU A 299 74.13 15.61 16.93
CA LEU A 299 73.11 14.61 17.28
C LEU A 299 71.94 15.22 18.05
N GLU A 300 72.20 16.18 18.94
CA GLU A 300 71.16 16.95 19.63
C GLU A 300 70.33 17.76 18.62
N SER A 301 70.97 18.40 17.63
CA SER A 301 70.25 19.16 16.60
C SER A 301 69.36 18.29 15.68
N ALA A 302 69.79 17.07 15.37
CA ALA A 302 69.02 16.12 14.56
C ALA A 302 67.85 15.54 15.36
N LEU A 303 68.08 15.21 16.65
CA LEU A 303 67.05 14.75 17.56
C LEU A 303 65.97 15.83 17.76
N GLN A 304 66.38 17.08 17.97
CA GLN A 304 65.49 18.23 18.12
C GLN A 304 64.63 18.46 16.86
N ARG A 305 65.21 18.38 15.65
CA ARG A 305 64.43 18.45 14.40
C ARG A 305 63.44 17.30 14.25
N SER A 306 63.81 16.08 14.64
CA SER A 306 62.90 14.93 14.60
C SER A 306 61.75 15.07 15.61
N GLN A 307 62.01 15.63 16.79
CA GLN A 307 61.01 15.95 17.80
C GLN A 307 60.07 17.05 17.33
N GLU A 308 60.58 18.11 16.71
CA GLU A 308 59.78 19.18 16.11
C GLU A 308 58.84 18.65 15.03
N LEU A 309 59.33 17.76 14.16
CA LEU A 309 58.55 17.16 13.07
C LEU A 309 57.50 16.17 13.62
N ARG A 310 57.85 15.37 14.63
CA ARG A 310 56.91 14.52 15.39
C ARG A 310 55.82 15.35 16.06
N ASN A 311 56.19 16.46 16.68
CA ASN A 311 55.26 17.37 17.35
C ASN A 311 54.31 18.06 16.36
N ALA A 312 54.81 18.44 15.18
CA ALA A 312 54.00 19.00 14.10
C ALA A 312 52.98 17.97 13.57
N LEU A 313 53.41 16.72 13.34
CA LEU A 313 52.52 15.62 12.90
C LEU A 313 51.49 15.25 13.97
N ALA A 314 51.88 15.19 15.23
CA ALA A 314 50.97 14.95 16.35
C ALA A 314 49.91 16.05 16.47
N SER A 315 50.30 17.32 16.27
CA SER A 315 49.35 18.44 16.24
C SER A 315 48.34 18.32 15.09
N VAL A 316 48.73 17.85 13.91
CA VAL A 316 47.83 17.63 12.78
C VAL A 316 46.88 16.45 13.06
N SER A 317 47.40 15.35 13.59
CA SER A 317 46.62 14.17 13.98
C SER A 317 45.55 14.52 15.03
N MET A 318 45.91 15.29 16.05
CA MET A 318 44.98 15.72 17.10
C MET A 318 43.85 16.62 16.56
N ARG A 319 44.14 17.50 15.59
CA ARG A 319 43.11 18.31 14.92
C ARG A 319 42.14 17.44 14.10
N LEU A 320 42.65 16.44 13.39
CA LEU A 320 41.82 15.53 12.60
C LEU A 320 40.93 14.66 13.50
N ARG A 321 41.45 14.15 14.63
CA ARG A 321 40.66 13.40 15.61
C ARG A 321 39.56 14.26 16.23
N ALA A 322 39.89 15.46 16.70
CA ALA A 322 38.90 16.38 17.26
C ALA A 322 37.81 16.76 16.22
N ALA A 323 38.19 16.98 14.96
CA ALA A 323 37.21 17.23 13.91
C ALA A 323 36.33 16.01 13.57
N SER A 324 36.89 14.79 13.66
CA SER A 324 36.13 13.55 13.51
C SER A 324 35.10 13.38 14.63
N GLU A 325 35.49 13.67 15.88
CA GLU A 325 34.58 13.66 17.04
C GLU A 325 33.43 14.64 16.87
N TYR A 326 33.72 15.88 16.44
CA TYR A 326 32.69 16.86 16.10
C TYR A 326 31.74 16.38 15.00
N GLY A 327 32.27 15.73 13.95
CA GLY A 327 31.48 15.13 12.88
C GLY A 327 30.56 13.99 13.37
N GLN A 328 31.08 13.08 14.20
CA GLN A 328 30.31 11.98 14.77
C GLN A 328 29.22 12.48 15.72
N ASN A 329 29.52 13.48 16.55
CA ASN A 329 28.55 14.09 17.45
C ASN A 329 27.45 14.83 16.68
N ALA A 330 27.78 15.51 15.59
CA ALA A 330 26.79 16.12 14.70
C ALA A 330 25.83 15.07 14.14
N ILE A 331 26.35 13.94 13.63
CA ILE A 331 25.53 12.84 13.09
C ILE A 331 24.61 12.26 14.17
N ARG A 332 25.13 11.97 15.36
CA ARG A 332 24.32 11.47 16.49
C ARG A 332 23.19 12.41 16.89
N LEU A 333 23.45 13.72 16.90
CA LEU A 333 22.44 14.73 17.21
C LEU A 333 21.37 14.83 16.10
N VAL A 334 21.74 14.63 14.84
CA VAL A 334 20.76 14.51 13.73
C VAL A 334 19.91 13.26 13.88
N GLU A 335 20.50 12.11 14.20
CA GLU A 335 19.74 10.87 14.45
C GLU A 335 18.81 10.98 15.66
N ALA A 336 19.23 11.67 16.72
CA ALA A 336 18.40 11.96 17.88
C ALA A 336 17.26 12.93 17.52
N ALA A 337 17.55 13.97 16.72
CA ALA A 337 16.53 14.89 16.23
C ALA A 337 15.49 14.18 15.35
N LEU A 338 15.91 13.26 14.47
CA LEU A 338 15.01 12.46 13.64
C LEU A 338 14.15 11.51 14.48
N ARG A 339 14.67 10.96 15.58
CA ARG A 339 13.89 10.14 16.51
C ARG A 339 12.88 10.97 17.31
N ALA A 340 13.30 12.12 17.84
CA ALA A 340 12.39 13.07 18.50
C ALA A 340 11.30 13.54 17.53
N TRP A 341 11.64 13.75 16.26
CA TRP A 341 10.67 14.07 15.21
C TRP A 341 9.64 12.97 14.99
N LYS A 342 10.07 11.71 14.87
CA LYS A 342 9.18 10.55 14.70
C LYS A 342 8.25 10.32 15.90
N LEU A 343 8.69 10.62 17.11
CA LEU A 343 7.83 10.56 18.29
C LEU A 343 6.75 11.66 18.27
N GLY A 344 7.10 12.85 17.78
CA GLY A 344 6.16 13.95 17.57
C GLY A 344 5.07 13.66 16.54
N SER A 345 5.35 12.88 15.49
CA SER A 345 4.33 12.49 14.49
C SER A 345 3.32 11.47 15.02
N ILE A 346 3.66 10.74 16.09
CA ILE A 346 2.83 9.72 16.75
C ILE A 346 2.02 10.30 17.93
N ALA A 347 2.41 11.48 18.44
CA ALA A 347 1.78 12.11 19.61
C ALA A 347 0.31 12.49 19.38
N ARG A 348 -0.53 12.25 20.39
CA ARG A 348 -2.00 12.35 20.29
C ARG A 348 -2.54 13.76 20.57
N SER A 349 -1.79 14.61 21.29
CA SER A 349 -2.21 15.98 21.65
C SER A 349 -1.39 17.07 20.95
N GLY A 350 -1.97 18.26 20.76
CA GLY A 350 -1.30 19.40 20.12
C GLY A 350 -0.09 19.94 20.91
N GLY A 351 -0.14 19.88 22.24
CA GLY A 351 0.93 20.34 23.13
C GLY A 351 2.19 19.48 23.07
N GLU A 352 2.02 18.15 23.04
CA GLU A 352 3.13 17.19 22.91
C GLU A 352 3.82 17.28 21.55
N ARG A 353 3.08 17.63 20.49
CA ARG A 353 3.66 17.87 19.16
C ARG A 353 4.51 19.12 19.14
N THR A 354 4.04 20.20 19.76
CA THR A 354 4.80 21.45 19.85
C THR A 354 6.08 21.29 20.66
N SER A 355 6.06 20.54 21.76
CA SER A 355 7.27 20.25 22.55
C SER A 355 8.24 19.35 21.79
N SER A 356 7.76 18.29 21.15
CA SER A 356 8.61 17.37 20.39
C SER A 356 9.27 18.04 19.16
N CYS A 357 8.55 18.97 18.51
CA CYS A 357 9.11 19.78 17.42
C CYS A 357 10.13 20.83 17.93
N ALA A 358 9.89 21.42 19.10
CA ALA A 358 10.86 22.31 19.74
C ALA A 358 12.14 21.56 20.13
N ASP A 359 12.00 20.34 20.67
CA ASP A 359 13.12 19.47 21.04
C ASP A 359 13.93 19.06 19.79
N ALA A 360 13.26 18.64 18.71
CA ALA A 360 13.92 18.31 17.44
C ALA A 360 14.65 19.53 16.84
N CYS A 361 14.05 20.72 16.87
CA CYS A 361 14.70 21.96 16.43
C CYS A 361 15.94 22.28 17.27
N SER A 362 15.85 22.12 18.59
CA SER A 362 16.98 22.37 19.50
C SER A 362 18.16 21.44 19.22
N LEU A 363 17.91 20.16 18.93
CA LEU A 363 18.92 19.15 18.60
C LEU A 363 19.58 19.44 17.24
N LEU A 364 18.82 19.90 16.24
CA LEU A 364 19.37 20.28 14.94
C LEU A 364 20.24 21.54 15.01
N ILE A 365 19.88 22.51 15.85
CA ILE A 365 20.73 23.69 16.12
C ILE A 365 22.05 23.24 16.74
N GLN A 366 22.00 22.35 17.74
CA GLN A 366 23.20 21.79 18.36
C GLN A 366 24.06 21.03 17.34
N ALA A 367 23.46 20.21 16.47
CA ALA A 367 24.17 19.50 15.40
C ALA A 367 24.90 20.46 14.45
N ARG A 368 24.26 21.58 14.07
CA ARG A 368 24.86 22.63 13.26
C ARG A 368 26.03 23.32 13.97
N CYS A 369 25.92 23.53 15.27
CA CYS A 369 27.02 24.08 16.07
C CYS A 369 28.22 23.12 16.14
N GLN A 370 27.99 21.79 16.21
CA GLN A 370 29.06 20.78 16.14
C GLN A 370 29.75 20.77 14.76
N GLU A 371 29.00 20.91 13.66
CA GLU A 371 29.56 21.04 12.31
C GLU A 371 30.48 22.27 12.17
N ARG A 372 30.08 23.40 12.75
CA ARG A 372 30.93 24.60 12.82
C ARG A 372 32.17 24.35 13.68
N GLY A 373 32.04 23.64 14.81
CA GLY A 373 33.16 23.21 15.65
C GLY A 373 34.22 22.43 14.87
N ALA A 374 33.81 21.46 14.06
CA ALA A 374 34.72 20.71 13.19
C ALA A 374 35.52 21.61 12.22
N ARG A 375 34.89 22.67 11.70
CA ARG A 375 35.56 23.63 10.80
C ARG A 375 36.55 24.53 11.52
N ARG A 376 36.25 24.94 12.76
CA ARG A 376 37.16 25.79 13.56
C ARG A 376 38.47 25.06 13.84
N VAL A 377 38.39 23.78 14.16
CA VAL A 377 39.56 22.94 14.46
C VAL A 377 40.45 22.70 13.23
N LEU A 378 39.88 22.66 12.02
CA LEU A 378 40.61 22.30 10.79
C LEU A 378 41.19 23.47 9.98
N CYS A 379 40.92 24.72 10.37
CA CYS A 379 41.20 25.93 9.58
C CYS A 379 40.49 25.94 8.18
N ALA A 380 39.88 27.07 7.81
CA ALA A 380 38.90 27.19 6.72
C ALA A 380 39.31 26.72 5.31
N ARG A 381 40.60 26.51 5.02
CA ARG A 381 41.07 26.01 3.70
C ARG A 381 41.15 24.48 3.58
N ALA A 382 41.06 23.74 4.70
CA ALA A 382 41.25 22.28 4.73
C ALA A 382 40.07 21.51 5.35
N ALA A 383 38.84 22.05 5.31
CA ALA A 383 37.66 21.31 5.76
C ALA A 383 37.36 20.13 4.79
N PRO A 384 37.25 18.87 5.27
CA PRO A 384 36.98 17.72 4.43
C PRO A 384 35.56 17.77 3.88
N ARG A 385 35.36 17.14 2.71
CA ARG A 385 34.04 16.95 2.05
C ARG A 385 32.96 16.51 3.05
N ALA A 386 33.29 15.71 4.06
CA ALA A 386 32.38 15.25 5.12
C ALA A 386 31.62 16.37 5.87
N ALA A 387 32.27 17.49 6.24
CA ALA A 387 31.57 18.61 6.89
C ALA A 387 30.60 19.33 5.93
N ARG A 388 30.94 19.33 4.63
CA ARG A 388 30.07 19.80 3.56
C ARG A 388 28.88 18.87 3.32
N THR A 389 29.07 17.56 3.48
CA THR A 389 28.03 16.53 3.40
C THR A 389 27.12 16.54 4.63
N VAL A 390 27.66 16.75 5.84
CA VAL A 390 26.87 16.96 7.07
C VAL A 390 26.01 18.23 6.97
N ARG A 391 26.54 19.30 6.36
CA ARG A 391 25.75 20.48 6.04
C ARG A 391 24.65 20.19 5.01
N LEU A 392 24.97 19.49 3.93
CA LEU A 392 23.99 19.12 2.89
C LEU A 392 22.90 18.18 3.44
N THR A 393 23.24 17.28 4.36
CA THR A 393 22.29 16.37 5.02
C THR A 393 21.50 17.05 6.13
N LEU A 394 22.06 18.02 6.84
CA LEU A 394 21.30 18.91 7.74
C LEU A 394 20.32 19.79 6.94
N ASP A 395 20.76 20.35 5.80
CA ASP A 395 19.90 21.10 4.88
C ASP A 395 18.83 20.17 4.27
N TYR A 396 19.17 18.91 3.94
CA TYR A 396 18.22 17.91 3.44
C TYR A 396 17.23 17.44 4.51
N ALA A 397 17.69 17.23 5.74
CA ALA A 397 16.85 16.85 6.88
C ALA A 397 15.89 17.99 7.23
N PHE A 398 16.35 19.24 7.24
CA PHE A 398 15.46 20.41 7.36
C PHE A 398 14.43 20.50 6.22
N THR A 399 14.79 20.10 4.99
CA THR A 399 13.83 20.02 3.88
C THR A 399 12.88 18.81 3.97
N ASP A 400 13.33 17.63 4.39
CA ASP A 400 12.49 16.43 4.54
C ASP A 400 11.52 16.57 5.70
N CYS A 401 11.94 17.21 6.79
CA CYS A 401 11.09 17.70 7.87
C CYS A 401 9.93 18.59 7.39
N LEU A 402 10.13 19.36 6.32
CA LEU A 402 9.08 20.15 5.65
C LEU A 402 8.39 19.37 4.52
N HIS A 403 9.01 18.34 3.95
CA HIS A 403 8.48 17.52 2.85
C HIS A 403 7.67 16.30 3.33
N ASP A 404 7.81 15.85 4.58
CA ASP A 404 6.95 14.81 5.17
C ASP A 404 5.61 15.39 5.63
N HIS A 405 5.50 16.73 5.69
CA HIS A 405 4.20 17.41 5.64
C HIS A 405 3.56 17.37 4.25
N LYS A 406 4.30 17.03 3.19
CA LYS A 406 3.86 17.17 1.79
C LYS A 406 3.04 16.00 1.26
N SER A 407 3.02 14.86 1.95
CA SER A 407 2.00 13.82 1.75
C SER A 407 0.68 14.14 2.49
N LYS A 408 0.63 15.24 3.27
CA LYS A 408 -0.59 15.84 3.83
C LYS A 408 -0.88 17.27 3.31
N SER A 409 -0.08 17.83 2.39
CA SER A 409 -0.15 19.25 2.00
C SER A 409 -0.95 19.55 0.73
N ASP A 410 -1.92 18.72 0.39
CA ASP A 410 -3.02 19.15 -0.48
C ASP A 410 -4.29 19.43 0.33
N ASP A 411 -4.21 19.39 1.66
CA ASP A 411 -5.31 19.83 2.51
C ASP A 411 -5.44 21.36 2.40
N ILE A 412 -6.58 21.76 1.87
CA ILE A 412 -6.94 23.15 1.61
C ILE A 412 -7.86 23.61 2.75
N PRO A 413 -7.61 24.79 3.35
CA PRO A 413 -8.53 25.36 4.33
C PRO A 413 -9.83 25.78 3.63
N ILE A 414 -10.95 25.32 4.17
CA ILE A 414 -12.31 25.70 3.80
C ILE A 414 -13.06 26.16 5.04
N PHE A 415 -14.12 26.94 4.86
CA PHE A 415 -14.99 27.33 5.95
C PHE A 415 -16.36 26.67 5.76
N ILE A 416 -16.78 25.86 6.73
CA ILE A 416 -18.12 25.28 6.78
C ILE A 416 -18.85 25.95 7.96
N ASN A 417 -19.93 26.69 7.68
CA ASN A 417 -20.69 27.44 8.68
C ASN A 417 -19.81 28.34 9.58
N GLY A 418 -18.79 28.97 8.98
CA GLY A 418 -17.82 29.83 9.68
C GLY A 418 -16.70 29.09 10.41
N LYS A 419 -16.73 27.76 10.49
CA LYS A 419 -15.66 26.94 11.07
C LYS A 419 -14.61 26.61 10.00
N GLU A 420 -13.35 26.92 10.26
CA GLU A 420 -12.23 26.56 9.38
C GLU A 420 -11.87 25.07 9.53
N ILE A 421 -11.83 24.35 8.41
CA ILE A 421 -11.53 22.93 8.32
C ILE A 421 -10.55 22.70 7.18
N CYS A 422 -9.57 21.81 7.38
CA CYS A 422 -8.62 21.41 6.35
C CYS A 422 -9.10 20.11 5.70
N VAL A 423 -9.31 20.13 4.38
CA VAL A 423 -9.73 18.95 3.61
C VAL A 423 -8.90 18.75 2.35
N PRO A 424 -8.69 17.51 1.89
CA PRO A 424 -7.88 17.25 0.70
C PRO A 424 -8.45 17.94 -0.55
N LYS A 425 -7.57 18.45 -1.41
CA LYS A 425 -7.93 19.15 -2.64
C LYS A 425 -8.82 18.35 -3.60
N TYR A 426 -8.69 17.03 -3.60
CA TYR A 426 -9.49 16.15 -4.47
C TYR A 426 -10.89 15.88 -3.91
N PHE A 427 -11.21 16.36 -2.70
CA PHE A 427 -12.55 16.21 -2.14
C PHE A 427 -13.56 17.13 -2.85
N THR A 428 -14.78 16.64 -2.97
CA THR A 428 -15.96 17.47 -3.21
C THR A 428 -16.40 18.14 -1.90
N VAL A 429 -17.18 19.22 -1.99
CA VAL A 429 -17.73 19.87 -0.80
C VAL A 429 -18.61 18.88 -0.02
N MET A 430 -19.38 18.01 -0.68
CA MET A 430 -20.16 16.95 -0.03
C MET A 430 -19.29 16.00 0.82
N GLN A 431 -18.15 15.55 0.32
CA GLN A 431 -17.24 14.68 1.07
C GLN A 431 -16.62 15.41 2.27
N ALA A 432 -16.28 16.69 2.09
CA ALA A 432 -15.81 17.54 3.19
C ALA A 432 -16.88 17.70 4.29
N LEU A 433 -18.14 17.88 3.91
CA LEU A 433 -19.28 18.00 4.82
C LEU A 433 -19.54 16.69 5.58
N ARG A 434 -19.49 15.54 4.90
CA ARG A 434 -19.63 14.21 5.52
C ARG A 434 -18.51 13.92 6.52
N ARG A 435 -17.27 14.27 6.19
CA ARG A 435 -16.11 14.14 7.10
C ARG A 435 -16.32 14.92 8.40
N GLU A 436 -16.93 16.10 8.33
CA GLU A 436 -17.28 16.92 9.50
C GLU A 436 -18.63 16.56 10.14
N ARG A 437 -19.26 15.46 9.68
CA ARG A 437 -20.57 14.98 10.15
C ARG A 437 -21.69 16.01 10.00
N VAL A 438 -21.58 16.91 9.03
CA VAL A 438 -22.64 17.84 8.66
C VAL A 438 -23.58 17.13 7.67
N SER A 439 -24.79 16.81 8.12
CA SER A 439 -25.76 16.08 7.29
C SER A 439 -26.36 16.98 6.22
N ILE A 440 -26.08 16.69 4.94
CA ILE A 440 -26.74 17.32 3.79
C ILE A 440 -27.50 16.27 3.00
N PRO A 441 -28.75 16.56 2.60
CA PRO A 441 -29.60 15.60 1.93
C PRO A 441 -29.11 15.33 0.49
N SER A 442 -29.18 14.07 0.05
CA SER A 442 -28.79 13.69 -1.30
C SER A 442 -29.47 12.40 -1.77
N PHE A 443 -30.06 12.42 -2.97
CA PHE A 443 -30.69 11.24 -3.58
C PHE A 443 -29.86 10.58 -4.68
N CYS A 444 -29.14 11.34 -5.51
CA CYS A 444 -28.36 10.76 -6.61
C CYS A 444 -26.89 10.54 -6.24
N TYR A 445 -26.37 11.26 -5.24
CA TYR A 445 -24.99 11.10 -4.80
C TYR A 445 -24.81 9.77 -4.08
N HIS A 446 -23.72 9.08 -4.39
CA HIS A 446 -23.29 7.83 -3.78
C HIS A 446 -21.76 7.79 -3.87
N GLU A 447 -21.06 7.35 -2.83
CA GLU A 447 -19.60 7.51 -2.76
C GLU A 447 -18.87 6.59 -3.75
N ARG A 448 -19.41 5.39 -3.96
CA ARG A 448 -18.85 4.38 -4.88
C ARG A 448 -19.26 4.53 -6.34
N LEU A 449 -20.10 5.52 -6.67
CA LEU A 449 -20.56 5.77 -8.04
C LEU A 449 -20.09 7.14 -8.52
N THR A 450 -19.97 7.30 -9.83
CA THR A 450 -19.66 8.61 -10.43
C THR A 450 -20.70 9.68 -10.07
N ILE A 451 -20.28 10.93 -9.99
CA ILE A 451 -21.14 12.06 -9.62
C ILE A 451 -22.08 12.41 -10.78
N ALA A 452 -23.39 12.47 -10.52
CA ALA A 452 -24.40 12.85 -11.52
C ALA A 452 -24.93 14.28 -11.37
N GLY A 453 -25.42 14.65 -10.18
CA GLY A 453 -26.01 15.98 -9.93
C GLY A 453 -27.47 16.17 -10.39
N ASN A 454 -28.19 15.09 -10.71
CA ASN A 454 -29.55 15.15 -11.26
C ASN A 454 -30.63 15.60 -10.25
N CYS A 455 -30.53 15.16 -8.99
CA CYS A 455 -31.59 15.40 -7.99
C CYS A 455 -31.63 16.80 -7.40
N ARG A 456 -30.52 17.55 -7.45
CA ARG A 456 -30.37 18.90 -6.86
C ARG A 456 -30.73 19.01 -5.36
N MET A 457 -30.87 17.91 -4.62
CA MET A 457 -31.21 17.96 -3.19
C MET A 457 -30.07 18.53 -2.32
N CYS A 458 -28.83 18.40 -2.77
CA CYS A 458 -27.63 18.84 -2.04
C CYS A 458 -27.27 20.32 -2.31
N LEU A 459 -28.25 21.17 -2.61
CA LEU A 459 -27.99 22.60 -2.80
C LEU A 459 -27.52 23.22 -1.49
N ILE A 460 -26.46 24.02 -1.58
CA ILE A 460 -25.81 24.75 -0.49
C ILE A 460 -25.50 26.18 -0.94
N GLU A 461 -25.45 27.10 0.01
CA GLU A 461 -25.05 28.48 -0.26
C GLU A 461 -23.52 28.62 -0.15
N VAL A 462 -22.92 29.32 -1.12
CA VAL A 462 -21.49 29.61 -1.16
C VAL A 462 -21.32 31.13 -1.19
N GLU A 463 -20.49 31.65 -0.30
CA GLU A 463 -20.28 33.10 -0.18
C GLU A 463 -19.73 33.68 -1.50
N GLY A 464 -20.33 34.78 -1.96
CA GLY A 464 -19.97 35.46 -3.22
C GLY A 464 -20.68 34.92 -4.46
N TRP A 465 -21.50 33.87 -4.35
CA TRP A 465 -22.21 33.28 -5.49
C TRP A 465 -23.71 33.59 -5.38
N MET A 466 -24.32 34.06 -6.47
CA MET A 466 -25.74 34.48 -6.47
C MET A 466 -26.73 33.32 -6.43
N LYS A 467 -26.32 32.11 -6.81
CA LYS A 467 -27.18 30.93 -6.87
C LYS A 467 -26.64 29.83 -5.96
N PRO A 468 -27.49 29.07 -5.24
CA PRO A 468 -27.07 27.88 -4.52
C PRO A 468 -26.38 26.88 -5.45
N GLN A 469 -25.33 26.22 -4.95
CA GLN A 469 -24.51 25.28 -5.70
C GLN A 469 -24.73 23.86 -5.20
N ILE A 470 -24.48 22.88 -6.07
CA ILE A 470 -24.61 21.45 -5.72
C ILE A 470 -23.35 20.96 -4.99
N ALA A 471 -23.50 20.55 -3.73
CA ALA A 471 -22.36 20.11 -2.92
C ALA A 471 -21.64 18.88 -3.48
N CYS A 472 -22.37 17.98 -4.16
CA CYS A 472 -21.81 16.71 -4.63
C CYS A 472 -20.84 16.83 -5.80
N ALA A 473 -20.94 17.89 -6.61
CA ALA A 473 -20.09 18.09 -7.79
C ALA A 473 -19.12 19.26 -7.63
N LEU A 474 -19.38 20.16 -6.68
CA LEU A 474 -18.51 21.29 -6.41
C LEU A 474 -17.19 20.78 -5.80
N PRO A 475 -16.04 20.97 -6.47
CA PRO A 475 -14.75 20.66 -5.87
C PRO A 475 -14.40 21.69 -4.79
N VAL A 476 -13.55 21.29 -3.85
CA VAL A 476 -13.07 22.18 -2.80
C VAL A 476 -12.03 23.18 -3.35
N TYR A 477 -12.20 24.47 -3.05
CA TYR A 477 -11.24 25.54 -3.32
C TYR A 477 -10.73 26.18 -2.03
N LYS A 478 -9.56 26.83 -2.11
CA LYS A 478 -8.97 27.52 -0.97
C LYS A 478 -9.84 28.66 -0.48
N ASN A 479 -10.13 28.66 0.82
CA ASN A 479 -10.94 29.63 1.52
C ASN A 479 -12.39 29.72 1.00
N ILE A 480 -12.91 28.66 0.38
CA ILE A 480 -14.34 28.61 0.06
C ILE A 480 -15.14 28.63 1.36
N LYS A 481 -16.15 29.50 1.43
CA LYS A 481 -17.04 29.60 2.58
C LYS A 481 -18.41 29.05 2.20
N VAL A 482 -18.77 27.96 2.86
CA VAL A 482 -19.96 27.16 2.60
C VAL A 482 -20.91 27.31 3.77
N TRP A 483 -22.16 27.65 3.46
CA TRP A 483 -23.23 27.80 4.42
C TRP A 483 -24.32 26.76 4.14
N THR A 484 -24.64 25.95 5.15
CA THR A 484 -25.59 24.82 5.00
C THR A 484 -26.94 25.10 5.65
N ASN A 485 -27.00 26.07 6.56
CA ASN A 485 -28.15 26.32 7.43
C ASN A 485 -28.82 27.67 7.16
N THR A 486 -28.65 28.23 5.96
CA THR A 486 -29.24 29.51 5.58
C THR A 486 -30.67 29.34 5.10
N LYS A 487 -31.47 30.42 5.18
CA LYS A 487 -32.85 30.43 4.66
C LYS A 487 -32.89 30.11 3.17
N ILE A 488 -31.90 30.57 2.39
CA ILE A 488 -31.79 30.28 0.96
C ILE A 488 -31.58 28.77 0.73
N THR A 489 -30.72 28.15 1.54
CA THR A 489 -30.45 26.71 1.45
C THR A 489 -31.68 25.88 1.83
N ALA A 490 -32.34 26.21 2.95
CA ALA A 490 -33.56 25.53 3.40
C ALA A 490 -34.69 25.63 2.37
N THR A 491 -34.99 26.85 1.89
CA THR A 491 -36.04 27.06 0.87
C THR A 491 -35.73 26.35 -0.45
N ALA A 492 -34.47 26.26 -0.85
CA ALA A 492 -34.07 25.50 -2.04
C ALA A 492 -34.30 23.98 -1.86
N GLN A 493 -34.00 23.44 -0.68
CA GLN A 493 -34.20 22.01 -0.37
C GLN A 493 -35.70 21.67 -0.27
N GLU A 494 -36.50 22.51 0.39
CA GLU A 494 -37.96 22.39 0.46
C GLU A 494 -38.58 22.39 -0.94
N ALA A 495 -38.16 23.31 -1.81
CA ALA A 495 -38.66 23.40 -3.19
C ALA A 495 -38.30 22.15 -4.03
N VAL A 496 -37.08 21.64 -3.89
CA VAL A 496 -36.66 20.40 -4.60
C VAL A 496 -37.50 19.21 -4.15
N LEU A 497 -37.73 19.04 -2.84
CA LEU A 497 -38.59 17.98 -2.33
C LEU A 497 -40.01 18.09 -2.83
N GLU A 498 -40.55 19.31 -2.89
CA GLU A 498 -41.88 19.53 -3.44
C GLU A 498 -41.97 19.08 -4.91
N PHE A 499 -41.00 19.45 -5.77
CA PHE A 499 -40.98 18.99 -7.16
C PHE A 499 -40.90 17.47 -7.29
N ILE A 500 -40.15 16.80 -6.41
CA ILE A 500 -40.07 15.33 -6.41
C ILE A 500 -41.42 14.73 -6.01
N LEU A 501 -42.10 15.30 -5.02
CA LEU A 501 -43.37 14.79 -4.48
C LEU A 501 -44.59 15.11 -5.35
N VAL A 502 -44.51 16.09 -6.27
CA VAL A 502 -45.59 16.41 -7.22
C VAL A 502 -46.00 15.17 -8.01
N ASP A 503 -45.02 14.45 -8.56
CA ASP A 503 -45.26 13.28 -9.41
C ASP A 503 -45.12 11.94 -8.67
N HIS A 504 -44.70 11.94 -7.41
CA HIS A 504 -44.54 10.71 -6.63
C HIS A 504 -45.90 10.15 -6.16
N PRO A 505 -46.15 8.83 -6.28
CA PRO A 505 -47.41 8.21 -5.85
C PRO A 505 -47.52 8.12 -4.32
N LEU A 506 -48.77 8.04 -3.82
CA LEU A 506 -49.08 7.94 -2.38
C LEU A 506 -49.02 6.48 -1.89
N ASP A 507 -47.92 5.81 -2.20
CA ASP A 507 -47.77 4.36 -2.02
C ASP A 507 -47.13 3.97 -0.69
N CYS A 508 -46.80 4.92 0.19
CA CYS A 508 -46.04 4.65 1.42
C CYS A 508 -46.56 3.45 2.26
N PRO A 509 -47.88 3.19 2.40
CA PRO A 509 -48.36 2.03 3.15
C PRO A 509 -48.05 0.68 2.49
N ILE A 510 -48.17 0.61 1.16
CA ILE A 510 -47.93 -0.61 0.37
C ILE A 510 -46.47 -0.76 -0.03
N CYS A 511 -45.71 0.34 -0.04
CA CYS A 511 -44.29 0.36 -0.38
C CYS A 511 -43.47 -0.46 0.62
N ASP A 512 -42.63 -1.36 0.11
CA ASP A 512 -41.83 -2.26 0.95
C ASP A 512 -40.71 -1.52 1.71
N GLN A 513 -40.15 -0.47 1.08
CA GLN A 513 -39.18 0.43 1.70
C GLN A 513 -39.82 1.43 2.70
N GLY A 514 -41.14 1.39 2.92
CA GLY A 514 -41.78 2.24 3.92
C GLY A 514 -41.13 2.04 5.30
N GLY A 515 -40.61 3.13 5.89
CA GLY A 515 -39.84 3.11 7.15
C GLY A 515 -38.32 3.04 7.01
N GLU A 516 -37.78 2.78 5.82
CA GLU A 516 -36.34 2.87 5.51
C GLU A 516 -36.09 3.63 4.20
N CYS A 517 -37.04 4.46 3.78
CA CYS A 517 -37.00 5.20 2.53
C CYS A 517 -36.35 6.58 2.73
N ASP A 518 -35.25 6.85 2.02
CA ASP A 518 -34.57 8.15 2.04
C ASP A 518 -35.54 9.30 1.72
N LEU A 519 -36.46 9.11 0.77
CA LEU A 519 -37.43 10.17 0.40
C LEU A 519 -38.35 10.51 1.57
N GLN A 520 -38.85 9.51 2.29
CA GLN A 520 -39.71 9.71 3.44
C GLN A 520 -38.97 10.47 4.55
N ASP A 521 -37.77 10.00 4.91
CA ASP A 521 -36.98 10.59 6.00
C ASP A 521 -36.52 12.02 5.68
N LEU A 522 -36.09 12.26 4.45
CA LEU A 522 -35.67 13.58 4.01
C LEU A 522 -36.86 14.55 3.90
N THR A 523 -38.05 14.09 3.49
CA THR A 523 -39.26 14.92 3.50
C THR A 523 -39.66 15.33 4.92
N ILE A 524 -39.60 14.42 5.90
CA ILE A 524 -39.91 14.75 7.30
C ILE A 524 -38.89 15.76 7.86
N LYS A 525 -37.61 15.65 7.47
CA LYS A 525 -36.53 16.47 8.03
C LYS A 525 -36.34 17.83 7.35
N PHE A 526 -36.49 17.89 6.01
CA PHE A 526 -36.16 19.07 5.20
C PHE A 526 -37.32 19.54 4.30
N GLY A 527 -38.45 18.82 4.27
CA GLY A 527 -39.59 19.14 3.41
C GLY A 527 -40.63 20.03 4.08
N ASN A 528 -41.57 20.52 3.27
CA ASN A 528 -42.74 21.24 3.75
C ASN A 528 -43.77 20.31 4.41
N ASP A 529 -44.57 20.88 5.31
CA ASP A 529 -45.64 20.19 6.04
C ASP A 529 -46.83 19.79 5.16
N ARG A 530 -47.05 20.52 4.05
CA ARG A 530 -48.21 20.39 3.18
C ARG A 530 -47.83 20.45 1.71
N THR A 531 -48.66 19.83 0.87
CA THR A 531 -48.58 19.98 -0.59
C THR A 531 -49.30 21.25 -1.04
N ARG A 532 -48.73 21.96 -2.02
CA ARG A 532 -49.42 23.01 -2.79
C ARG A 532 -50.02 22.48 -4.09
N PHE A 533 -49.63 21.27 -4.49
CA PHE A 533 -50.17 20.62 -5.67
C PHE A 533 -51.59 20.12 -5.38
N THR A 534 -52.55 21.01 -5.64
CA THR A 534 -53.96 20.66 -5.82
C THR A 534 -54.19 20.60 -7.32
N ASP A 535 -54.45 19.41 -7.84
CA ASP A 535 -54.73 19.24 -9.26
C ASP A 535 -56.12 19.79 -9.60
N ILE A 536 -56.17 21.07 -9.96
CA ILE A 536 -57.41 21.79 -10.30
C ILE A 536 -57.97 21.31 -11.66
N HIS A 537 -57.13 20.67 -12.49
CA HIS A 537 -57.47 20.31 -13.86
C HIS A 537 -57.71 18.80 -14.07
N PHE A 538 -57.76 18.00 -13.00
CA PHE A 538 -57.95 16.55 -13.03
C PHE A 538 -56.95 15.82 -13.97
N GLN A 539 -55.75 16.36 -14.15
CA GLN A 539 -54.70 15.75 -15.00
C GLN A 539 -53.98 14.59 -14.30
N GLY A 540 -54.14 14.46 -12.98
CA GLY A 540 -53.55 13.44 -12.14
C GLY A 540 -52.04 13.60 -11.95
N LYS A 541 -51.48 12.75 -11.09
CA LYS A 541 -50.03 12.50 -11.04
C LYS A 541 -49.66 11.62 -12.23
N ARG A 542 -48.42 11.72 -12.72
CA ARG A 542 -47.94 10.80 -13.76
C ARG A 542 -48.00 9.34 -13.27
N ALA A 543 -48.29 8.43 -14.19
CA ALA A 543 -48.17 7.00 -13.99
C ALA A 543 -47.21 6.43 -15.03
N VAL A 544 -46.47 5.40 -14.65
CA VAL A 544 -45.41 4.79 -15.46
C VAL A 544 -45.63 3.28 -15.45
N GLU A 545 -45.44 2.65 -16.60
CA GLU A 545 -45.50 1.19 -16.71
C GLU A 545 -44.32 0.51 -16.00
N ASP A 546 -44.63 -0.57 -15.29
CA ASP A 546 -43.62 -1.42 -14.68
C ASP A 546 -42.86 -2.23 -15.73
N LYS A 547 -41.54 -2.37 -15.51
CA LYS A 547 -40.64 -3.11 -16.41
C LYS A 547 -40.22 -4.44 -15.80
N ASN A 548 -40.24 -5.51 -16.57
CA ASN A 548 -39.81 -6.82 -16.07
C ASN A 548 -38.27 -6.93 -16.09
N LEU A 549 -37.63 -6.69 -14.95
CA LEU A 549 -36.17 -6.82 -14.80
C LEU A 549 -35.70 -8.24 -14.45
N GLY A 550 -36.62 -9.19 -14.24
CA GLY A 550 -36.30 -10.59 -13.90
C GLY A 550 -36.95 -11.05 -12.60
N PRO A 551 -36.60 -12.27 -12.12
CA PRO A 551 -37.26 -12.90 -10.97
C PRO A 551 -36.79 -12.39 -9.60
N LEU A 552 -35.70 -11.61 -9.56
CA LEU A 552 -35.10 -11.13 -8.30
C LEU A 552 -35.62 -9.75 -7.88
N ILE A 553 -35.84 -8.87 -8.86
CA ILE A 553 -36.08 -7.44 -8.64
C ILE A 553 -37.46 -7.07 -9.18
N ARG A 554 -38.34 -6.60 -8.29
CA ARG A 554 -39.62 -6.03 -8.66
C ARG A 554 -39.44 -4.55 -8.93
N THR A 555 -39.94 -4.12 -10.06
CA THR A 555 -40.05 -2.71 -10.39
C THR A 555 -41.44 -2.18 -10.04
N GLU A 556 -41.46 -0.97 -9.53
CA GLU A 556 -42.63 -0.10 -9.46
C GLU A 556 -42.16 1.27 -9.93
N MET A 557 -42.27 1.55 -11.23
CA MET A 557 -41.57 2.67 -11.86
C MET A 557 -42.25 4.01 -11.65
N THR A 558 -43.52 4.01 -11.23
CA THR A 558 -44.26 5.19 -10.76
C THR A 558 -43.54 5.88 -9.59
N ARG A 559 -42.90 5.11 -8.71
CA ARG A 559 -42.14 5.60 -7.54
C ARG A 559 -40.78 6.18 -7.90
N CYS A 560 -40.29 5.98 -9.12
CA CYS A 560 -38.95 6.41 -9.52
C CYS A 560 -38.82 7.94 -9.55
N ILE A 561 -37.75 8.45 -8.93
CA ILE A 561 -37.41 9.88 -8.88
C ILE A 561 -36.27 10.27 -9.84
N HIS A 562 -35.94 9.39 -10.79
CA HIS A 562 -34.95 9.64 -11.84
C HIS A 562 -33.54 10.00 -11.33
N CYS A 563 -33.12 9.41 -10.21
CA CYS A 563 -31.81 9.65 -9.59
C CYS A 563 -30.62 9.02 -10.35
N THR A 564 -30.90 8.12 -11.30
CA THR A 564 -29.95 7.38 -12.15
C THR A 564 -28.86 6.61 -11.39
N ARG A 565 -29.07 6.26 -10.11
CA ARG A 565 -28.13 5.39 -9.35
C ARG A 565 -28.05 3.98 -9.95
N CYS A 566 -29.20 3.36 -10.25
CA CYS A 566 -29.25 2.01 -10.84
C CYS A 566 -28.53 1.92 -12.20
N ILE A 567 -28.71 2.92 -13.07
CA ILE A 567 -28.06 2.99 -14.38
C ILE A 567 -26.53 3.07 -14.22
N ARG A 568 -26.05 3.98 -13.35
CA ARG A 568 -24.61 4.11 -13.07
C ARG A 568 -24.03 2.85 -12.48
N PHE A 569 -24.73 2.20 -11.56
CA PHE A 569 -24.29 0.94 -10.98
C PHE A 569 -24.20 -0.18 -12.03
N ALA A 570 -25.23 -0.35 -12.86
CA ALA A 570 -25.25 -1.35 -13.90
C ALA A 570 -24.07 -1.17 -14.88
N SER A 571 -23.80 0.06 -15.30
CA SER A 571 -22.70 0.37 -16.22
C SER A 571 -21.31 0.29 -15.57
N GLN A 572 -21.15 0.84 -14.36
CA GLN A 572 -19.82 1.03 -13.74
C GLN A 572 -19.37 -0.17 -12.91
N VAL A 573 -20.27 -0.77 -12.15
CA VAL A 573 -19.94 -1.86 -11.20
C VAL A 573 -20.27 -3.23 -11.80
N CYS A 574 -21.48 -3.43 -12.33
CA CYS A 574 -21.81 -4.71 -12.99
C CYS A 574 -21.16 -4.84 -14.36
N GLY A 575 -20.93 -3.72 -15.05
CA GLY A 575 -20.40 -3.72 -16.42
C GLY A 575 -21.36 -4.19 -17.50
N MET A 576 -22.63 -3.91 -17.29
CA MET A 576 -23.69 -4.19 -18.25
C MET A 576 -24.49 -2.93 -18.52
N ASP A 577 -24.44 -2.45 -19.75
CA ASP A 577 -25.19 -1.27 -20.21
C ASP A 577 -26.62 -1.65 -20.62
N VAL A 578 -27.35 -2.31 -19.71
CA VAL A 578 -28.73 -2.77 -19.94
C VAL A 578 -29.76 -1.72 -19.52
N LEU A 579 -29.54 -1.06 -18.39
CA LEU A 579 -30.42 -0.02 -17.86
C LEU A 579 -30.05 1.34 -18.46
N GLY A 580 -31.05 2.12 -18.87
CA GLY A 580 -30.87 3.46 -19.40
C GLY A 580 -32.04 4.39 -19.09
N THR A 581 -31.99 5.60 -19.66
CA THR A 581 -33.10 6.55 -19.67
C THR A 581 -33.66 6.67 -21.08
N SER A 582 -34.93 6.35 -21.26
CA SER A 582 -35.67 6.55 -22.51
C SER A 582 -36.64 7.74 -22.36
N GLY A 583 -36.95 8.44 -23.45
CA GLY A 583 -37.82 9.63 -23.40
C GLY A 583 -37.12 10.89 -22.87
N ARG A 584 -37.91 11.93 -22.59
CA ARG A 584 -37.42 13.26 -22.14
C ARG A 584 -38.47 13.97 -21.27
N GLY A 585 -38.02 14.81 -20.34
CA GLY A 585 -38.92 15.62 -19.51
C GLY A 585 -39.70 14.77 -18.51
N GLY A 586 -40.98 15.07 -18.29
CA GLY A 586 -41.86 14.32 -17.39
C GLY A 586 -42.10 12.86 -17.83
N GLU A 587 -42.00 12.58 -19.13
CA GLU A 587 -42.17 11.27 -19.76
C GLU A 587 -40.86 10.45 -19.80
N MET A 588 -39.78 10.93 -19.18
CA MET A 588 -38.54 10.15 -19.10
C MET A 588 -38.77 8.88 -18.28
N LEU A 589 -38.38 7.72 -18.81
CA LEU A 589 -38.49 6.42 -18.16
C LEU A 589 -37.10 5.86 -17.88
N VAL A 590 -36.89 5.39 -16.66
CA VAL A 590 -35.71 4.58 -16.31
C VAL A 590 -36.06 3.12 -16.58
N GLY A 591 -35.14 2.34 -17.14
CA GLY A 591 -35.36 0.92 -17.35
C GLY A 591 -34.69 0.42 -18.62
N THR A 592 -35.13 -0.73 -19.09
CA THR A 592 -34.74 -1.27 -20.39
C THR A 592 -35.72 -0.79 -21.45
N TYR A 593 -35.22 -0.34 -22.60
CA TYR A 593 -36.08 0.10 -23.70
C TYR A 593 -36.88 -1.06 -24.31
N VAL A 594 -36.22 -2.22 -24.44
CA VAL A 594 -36.83 -3.50 -24.79
C VAL A 594 -37.01 -4.30 -23.50
N ASP A 595 -37.97 -5.23 -23.45
CA ASP A 595 -38.13 -6.17 -22.34
C ASP A 595 -36.93 -7.13 -22.25
N LYS A 596 -35.85 -6.64 -21.61
CA LYS A 596 -34.61 -7.37 -21.33
C LYS A 596 -34.47 -7.49 -19.82
N MET A 597 -34.24 -8.72 -19.36
CA MET A 597 -33.98 -8.97 -17.95
C MET A 597 -32.60 -8.44 -17.56
N PHE A 598 -32.50 -7.86 -16.36
CA PHE A 598 -31.23 -7.42 -15.78
C PHE A 598 -30.67 -8.54 -14.90
N LEU A 599 -29.98 -9.49 -15.54
CA LEU A 599 -29.37 -10.63 -14.87
C LEU A 599 -27.84 -10.44 -14.81
N SER A 600 -27.32 -10.24 -13.60
CA SER A 600 -25.88 -10.21 -13.28
C SER A 600 -25.68 -10.85 -11.93
N GLU A 601 -24.46 -11.24 -11.63
CA GLU A 601 -23.98 -11.73 -10.34
C GLU A 601 -24.09 -10.71 -9.18
N LEU A 602 -24.22 -9.41 -9.49
CA LEU A 602 -24.31 -8.31 -8.52
C LEU A 602 -25.61 -7.50 -8.67
N SER A 603 -26.61 -8.03 -9.37
CA SER A 603 -27.81 -7.28 -9.78
C SER A 603 -28.65 -6.81 -8.59
N GLY A 604 -28.74 -7.60 -7.51
CA GLY A 604 -29.55 -7.30 -6.33
C GLY A 604 -29.14 -6.06 -5.56
N ASN A 605 -27.90 -5.57 -5.72
CA ASN A 605 -27.42 -4.36 -5.04
C ASN A 605 -28.15 -3.09 -5.51
N ILE A 606 -28.83 -3.11 -6.67
CA ILE A 606 -29.62 -1.95 -7.12
C ILE A 606 -30.80 -1.63 -6.19
N ILE A 607 -31.26 -2.62 -5.42
CA ILE A 607 -32.34 -2.46 -4.43
C ILE A 607 -31.86 -1.57 -3.29
N ASP A 608 -30.65 -1.84 -2.76
CA ASP A 608 -30.05 -1.07 -1.66
C ASP A 608 -29.67 0.34 -2.12
N LEU A 609 -29.21 0.48 -3.37
CA LEU A 609 -28.87 1.77 -3.95
C LEU A 609 -30.08 2.67 -4.20
N CYS A 610 -31.25 2.09 -4.41
CA CYS A 610 -32.45 2.84 -4.77
C CYS A 610 -32.97 3.59 -3.54
N PRO A 611 -32.96 4.94 -3.53
CA PRO A 611 -33.40 5.73 -2.37
C PRO A 611 -34.92 5.69 -2.15
N VAL A 612 -35.65 5.07 -3.08
CA VAL A 612 -37.11 4.98 -3.12
C VAL A 612 -37.52 3.55 -3.47
N GLY A 613 -38.72 3.14 -3.06
CA GLY A 613 -39.21 1.77 -3.23
C GLY A 613 -39.65 1.42 -4.65
N SER A 614 -38.94 1.95 -5.65
CA SER A 614 -39.13 1.67 -7.06
C SER A 614 -38.46 0.36 -7.49
N LEU A 615 -37.36 -0.02 -6.84
CA LEU A 615 -36.69 -1.29 -7.05
C LEU A 615 -36.69 -2.03 -5.71
N THR A 616 -37.40 -3.15 -5.64
CA THR A 616 -37.59 -3.93 -4.39
C THR A 616 -37.31 -5.41 -4.60
N ALA A 617 -37.02 -6.11 -3.52
CA ALA A 617 -36.72 -7.53 -3.52
C ALA A 617 -38.01 -8.38 -3.68
N ILE A 618 -38.13 -9.16 -4.75
CA ILE A 618 -39.27 -10.09 -4.93
C ILE A 618 -39.34 -11.10 -3.78
N PRO A 619 -38.25 -11.76 -3.36
CA PRO A 619 -38.32 -12.77 -2.30
C PRO A 619 -38.68 -12.22 -0.92
N TYR A 620 -38.43 -10.93 -0.65
CA TYR A 620 -38.68 -10.31 0.66
C TYR A 620 -40.03 -9.56 0.71
N MET A 621 -40.60 -9.25 -0.45
CA MET A 621 -41.80 -8.44 -0.61
C MET A 621 -42.92 -8.80 0.39
N PHE A 622 -43.33 -7.80 1.17
CA PHE A 622 -44.45 -7.86 2.12
C PHE A 622 -44.31 -8.91 3.24
N LYS A 623 -43.11 -9.48 3.45
CA LYS A 623 -42.85 -10.42 4.55
C LYS A 623 -42.70 -9.71 5.90
N ALA A 624 -42.12 -8.52 5.92
CA ALA A 624 -41.92 -7.72 7.13
C ALA A 624 -41.74 -6.23 6.80
N ARG A 625 -41.64 -5.42 7.86
CA ARG A 625 -41.29 -4.01 7.78
C ARG A 625 -39.99 -3.72 8.55
N PRO A 626 -39.25 -2.65 8.18
CA PRO A 626 -37.93 -2.35 8.75
C PRO A 626 -37.89 -2.17 10.28
N TRP A 627 -39.01 -1.75 10.90
CA TRP A 627 -39.10 -1.60 12.36
C TRP A 627 -39.44 -2.90 13.11
N GLU A 628 -39.86 -3.96 12.40
CA GLU A 628 -40.19 -5.26 13.02
C GLU A 628 -38.99 -6.21 13.09
N ILE A 629 -37.94 -5.92 12.31
CA ILE A 629 -36.77 -6.77 12.12
C ILE A 629 -35.67 -6.45 13.13
N ARG A 630 -34.94 -7.48 13.54
CA ARG A 630 -33.68 -7.36 14.26
C ARG A 630 -32.53 -7.52 13.28
N LYS A 631 -31.47 -6.74 13.49
CA LYS A 631 -30.29 -6.70 12.64
C LYS A 631 -29.11 -7.33 13.37
N THR A 632 -28.46 -8.30 12.75
CA THR A 632 -27.27 -8.95 13.31
C THR A 632 -26.14 -8.92 12.28
N ASN A 633 -24.98 -8.41 12.68
CA ASN A 633 -23.80 -8.35 11.82
C ASN A 633 -23.18 -9.74 11.68
N SER A 634 -23.00 -10.21 10.45
CA SER A 634 -22.46 -11.53 10.16
C SER A 634 -21.57 -11.50 8.90
N ILE A 635 -21.19 -12.67 8.41
CA ILE A 635 -20.31 -12.83 7.23
C ILE A 635 -20.95 -13.82 6.26
N ASP A 636 -20.82 -13.55 4.97
CA ASP A 636 -21.24 -14.45 3.91
C ASP A 636 -20.26 -15.62 3.75
N VAL A 637 -20.80 -16.82 3.62
CA VAL A 637 -20.05 -18.07 3.44
C VAL A 637 -20.33 -18.72 2.08
N THR A 638 -21.11 -18.08 1.21
CA THR A 638 -21.48 -18.64 -0.10
C THR A 638 -20.32 -18.63 -1.10
N ASP A 639 -19.33 -17.77 -0.89
CA ASP A 639 -18.06 -17.73 -1.59
C ASP A 639 -16.89 -17.50 -0.61
N ALA A 640 -15.65 -17.58 -1.09
CA ALA A 640 -14.46 -17.38 -0.26
C ALA A 640 -14.08 -15.91 -0.03
N THR A 641 -14.90 -14.95 -0.49
CA THR A 641 -14.55 -13.52 -0.35
C THR A 641 -14.77 -13.03 1.08
N GLY A 642 -15.67 -13.68 1.83
CA GLY A 642 -16.02 -13.30 3.20
C GLY A 642 -16.69 -11.93 3.25
N THR A 643 -17.70 -11.70 2.39
CA THR A 643 -18.38 -10.40 2.36
C THR A 643 -19.05 -10.10 3.70
N ASN A 644 -18.90 -8.87 4.17
CA ASN A 644 -19.54 -8.42 5.40
C ASN A 644 -21.04 -8.22 5.13
N ILE A 645 -21.90 -8.83 5.95
CA ILE A 645 -23.36 -8.79 5.77
C ILE A 645 -24.09 -8.41 7.06
N VAL A 646 -25.33 -7.95 6.90
CA VAL A 646 -26.32 -7.80 7.96
C VAL A 646 -27.45 -8.77 7.68
N LEU A 647 -27.71 -9.66 8.64
CA LEU A 647 -28.83 -10.57 8.62
C LEU A 647 -30.02 -9.88 9.28
N ASP A 648 -31.06 -9.62 8.49
CA ASP A 648 -32.32 -9.10 8.98
C ASP A 648 -33.24 -10.29 9.28
N HIS A 649 -33.54 -10.48 10.56
CA HIS A 649 -34.32 -11.62 11.03
C HIS A 649 -35.49 -11.16 11.90
N ARG A 650 -36.57 -11.93 11.87
CA ARG A 650 -37.74 -11.73 12.71
C ARG A 650 -38.06 -13.04 13.38
N PHE A 651 -38.20 -13.02 14.70
CA PHE A 651 -38.28 -14.24 15.50
C PHE A 651 -37.10 -15.16 15.18
N ASN A 652 -37.38 -16.42 14.80
CA ASN A 652 -36.36 -17.42 14.49
C ASN A 652 -36.21 -17.69 12.98
N ARG A 653 -36.46 -16.67 12.15
CA ARG A 653 -36.41 -16.76 10.69
C ARG A 653 -35.62 -15.60 10.11
N VAL A 654 -34.64 -15.89 9.26
CA VAL A 654 -33.94 -14.86 8.47
C VAL A 654 -34.80 -14.49 7.28
N LEU A 655 -35.04 -13.19 7.08
CA LEU A 655 -35.95 -12.71 6.04
C LEU A 655 -35.21 -12.18 4.82
N ARG A 656 -34.10 -11.45 5.04
CA ARG A 656 -33.24 -10.91 3.98
C ARG A 656 -31.81 -10.73 4.48
N VAL A 657 -30.89 -10.63 3.53
CA VAL A 657 -29.47 -10.36 3.76
C VAL A 657 -29.10 -9.06 3.05
N LEU A 658 -28.49 -8.13 3.78
CA LEU A 658 -28.01 -6.85 3.26
C LEU A 658 -26.48 -6.80 3.35
N PRO A 659 -25.79 -6.07 2.47
CA PRO A 659 -24.36 -5.81 2.62
C PRO A 659 -24.12 -4.92 3.83
N ARG A 660 -22.98 -5.14 4.49
CA ARG A 660 -22.39 -4.23 5.47
C ARG A 660 -21.16 -3.57 4.86
N GLU A 661 -21.00 -2.28 5.12
CA GLU A 661 -19.89 -1.50 4.57
C GLU A 661 -18.54 -1.98 5.11
N ASN A 662 -17.60 -2.27 4.21
CA ASN A 662 -16.19 -2.52 4.52
C ASN A 662 -15.31 -2.19 3.31
N ASP A 663 -14.64 -1.05 3.39
CA ASP A 663 -13.77 -0.50 2.33
C ASP A 663 -12.61 -1.41 1.90
N GLU A 664 -12.19 -2.33 2.78
CA GLU A 664 -11.06 -3.22 2.49
C GLU A 664 -11.48 -4.48 1.73
N ILE A 665 -12.73 -4.95 1.90
CA ILE A 665 -13.21 -6.24 1.36
C ILE A 665 -14.25 -6.01 0.27
N ASN A 666 -15.47 -5.62 0.64
CA ASN A 666 -16.62 -5.63 -0.28
C ASN A 666 -17.13 -4.23 -0.66
N GLN A 667 -16.54 -3.18 -0.11
CA GLN A 667 -17.08 -1.83 -0.15
C GLN A 667 -18.50 -1.83 0.41
N GLU A 668 -19.52 -1.91 -0.44
CA GLU A 668 -20.94 -1.93 -0.09
C GLU A 668 -21.69 -3.01 -0.88
N TRP A 669 -20.97 -3.88 -1.59
CA TRP A 669 -21.53 -4.82 -2.54
C TRP A 669 -21.68 -6.21 -1.93
N LEU A 670 -22.74 -6.91 -2.33
CA LEU A 670 -23.00 -8.30 -2.00
C LEU A 670 -23.34 -9.07 -3.27
N SER A 671 -22.84 -10.30 -3.37
CA SER A 671 -23.17 -11.19 -4.48
C SER A 671 -24.65 -11.61 -4.44
N ASP A 672 -25.25 -11.88 -5.59
CA ASP A 672 -26.63 -12.37 -5.64
C ASP A 672 -26.76 -13.76 -5.01
N LYS A 673 -25.70 -14.59 -5.06
CA LYS A 673 -25.62 -15.82 -4.26
C LYS A 673 -25.79 -15.53 -2.77
N GLY A 674 -24.99 -14.65 -2.18
CA GLY A 674 -25.06 -14.31 -0.76
C GLY A 674 -26.40 -13.68 -0.35
N ARG A 675 -27.00 -12.88 -1.24
CA ARG A 675 -28.27 -12.20 -0.97
C ARG A 675 -29.49 -13.12 -0.98
N TRP A 676 -29.58 -14.01 -1.98
CA TRP A 676 -30.83 -14.70 -2.32
C TRP A 676 -30.88 -16.16 -1.90
N SER A 677 -29.73 -16.80 -1.66
CA SER A 677 -29.65 -18.22 -1.25
C SER A 677 -30.19 -18.50 0.16
N ILE A 678 -30.64 -17.46 0.88
CA ILE A 678 -31.12 -17.56 2.27
C ILE A 678 -32.36 -18.44 2.43
N ASP A 679 -33.20 -18.54 1.40
CA ASP A 679 -34.37 -19.43 1.39
C ASP A 679 -33.99 -20.91 1.49
N SER A 680 -32.75 -21.28 1.11
CA SER A 680 -32.25 -22.65 1.28
C SER A 680 -32.12 -23.04 2.76
N LEU A 681 -32.01 -22.09 3.70
CA LEU A 681 -31.98 -22.39 5.13
C LEU A 681 -33.30 -22.96 5.65
N GLU A 682 -34.39 -22.81 4.91
CA GLU A 682 -35.70 -23.37 5.25
C GLU A 682 -35.98 -24.67 4.49
N MET A 683 -35.22 -24.96 3.44
CA MET A 683 -35.41 -26.10 2.56
C MET A 683 -34.44 -27.23 2.92
N GLN A 684 -34.94 -28.46 2.95
CA GLN A 684 -34.13 -29.67 3.19
C GLN A 684 -33.20 -29.60 4.42
N ARG A 685 -33.62 -28.89 5.47
CA ARG A 685 -32.86 -28.81 6.73
C ARG A 685 -32.89 -30.13 7.50
N LEU A 686 -31.74 -30.49 8.04
CA LEU A 686 -31.60 -31.55 9.02
C LEU A 686 -31.98 -31.02 10.41
N VAL A 687 -33.02 -31.63 11.01
CA VAL A 687 -33.63 -31.14 12.26
C VAL A 687 -33.47 -32.13 13.42
N SER A 688 -33.40 -33.43 13.13
CA SER A 688 -33.24 -34.50 14.11
C SER A 688 -32.13 -35.44 13.70
N PRO A 689 -31.36 -36.02 14.65
CA PRO A 689 -30.41 -37.07 14.31
C PRO A 689 -31.14 -38.28 13.74
N MET A 690 -30.53 -38.91 12.73
CA MET A 690 -31.11 -40.04 12.04
C MET A 690 -30.11 -41.17 11.92
N CYS A 691 -30.58 -42.40 12.01
CA CYS A 691 -29.78 -43.60 11.76
C CYS A 691 -30.42 -44.41 10.65
N ARG A 692 -29.60 -45.03 9.81
CA ARG A 692 -30.04 -45.91 8.74
C ARG A 692 -30.49 -47.23 9.34
N ASN A 693 -31.78 -47.54 9.17
CA ASN A 693 -32.33 -48.86 9.42
C ASN A 693 -32.74 -49.44 8.06
N GLU A 694 -32.17 -50.58 7.70
CA GLU A 694 -32.22 -51.14 6.34
C GLU A 694 -31.80 -50.09 5.29
N ASN A 695 -32.74 -49.58 4.49
CA ASN A 695 -32.52 -48.60 3.43
C ASN A 695 -33.14 -47.23 3.72
N ARG A 696 -33.64 -46.98 4.94
CA ARG A 696 -34.27 -45.69 5.30
C ARG A 696 -33.59 -45.05 6.50
N LEU A 697 -33.46 -43.73 6.46
CA LEU A 697 -33.04 -42.94 7.61
C LEU A 697 -34.24 -42.74 8.54
N VAL A 698 -34.10 -43.18 9.78
CA VAL A 698 -35.14 -43.07 10.82
C VAL A 698 -34.66 -42.08 11.88
N PRO A 699 -35.49 -41.11 12.30
CA PRO A 699 -35.13 -40.17 13.36
C PRO A 699 -34.97 -40.90 14.70
N VAL A 700 -33.92 -40.55 15.43
CA VAL A 700 -33.56 -41.12 16.74
C VAL A 700 -33.31 -40.01 17.76
N GLU A 701 -33.13 -40.37 19.03
CA GLU A 701 -32.65 -39.44 20.06
C GLU A 701 -31.13 -39.27 20.01
N TRP A 702 -30.64 -38.11 20.46
CA TRP A 702 -29.21 -37.78 20.45
C TRP A 702 -28.36 -38.81 21.19
N ASP A 703 -28.79 -39.26 22.38
CA ASP A 703 -28.05 -40.26 23.16
C ASP A 703 -27.86 -41.58 22.39
N CYS A 704 -28.89 -42.03 21.67
CA CYS A 704 -28.82 -43.24 20.84
C CYS A 704 -27.86 -43.03 19.66
N ALA A 705 -27.99 -41.90 18.95
CA ALA A 705 -27.13 -41.57 17.81
C ALA A 705 -25.65 -41.48 18.21
N LEU A 706 -25.34 -40.77 19.30
CA LEU A 706 -23.97 -40.60 19.80
C LEU A 706 -23.37 -41.93 20.28
N LYS A 707 -24.15 -42.79 20.96
CA LYS A 707 -23.71 -44.14 21.33
C LYS A 707 -23.37 -44.98 20.10
N MET A 708 -24.24 -44.98 19.09
CA MET A 708 -24.00 -45.70 17.84
C MET A 708 -22.73 -45.21 17.14
N VAL A 709 -22.56 -43.89 17.00
CA VAL A 709 -21.35 -43.31 16.42
C VAL A 709 -20.11 -43.70 17.23
N ALA A 710 -20.16 -43.58 18.55
CA ALA A 710 -19.03 -43.94 19.41
C ALA A 710 -18.67 -45.43 19.30
N THR A 711 -19.66 -46.33 19.18
CA THR A 711 -19.39 -47.76 18.92
C THR A 711 -18.76 -47.99 17.55
N THR A 712 -19.23 -47.30 16.50
CA THR A 712 -18.65 -47.41 15.16
C THR A 712 -17.20 -46.92 15.14
N ILE A 713 -16.91 -45.79 15.79
CA ILE A 713 -15.54 -45.24 15.90
C ILE A 713 -14.63 -46.21 16.65
N LYS A 714 -15.08 -46.78 17.79
CA LYS A 714 -14.29 -47.74 18.59
C LYS A 714 -13.98 -49.04 17.84
N ASN A 715 -14.84 -49.46 16.92
CA ASN A 715 -14.67 -50.70 16.16
C ASN A 715 -13.70 -50.56 14.98
N VAL A 716 -13.29 -49.33 14.61
CA VAL A 716 -12.44 -49.08 13.44
C VAL A 716 -11.04 -48.68 13.88
N SER A 717 -10.02 -49.28 13.25
CA SER A 717 -8.62 -48.92 13.48
C SER A 717 -8.33 -47.46 13.07
N PRO A 718 -7.55 -46.69 13.84
CA PRO A 718 -7.27 -45.28 13.55
C PRO A 718 -6.77 -44.97 12.13
N GLY A 719 -5.93 -45.84 11.56
CA GLY A 719 -5.39 -45.65 10.20
C GLY A 719 -6.42 -45.81 9.07
N LYS A 720 -7.60 -46.38 9.33
CA LYS A 720 -8.68 -46.60 8.36
C LYS A 720 -9.87 -45.65 8.52
N MET A 721 -9.73 -44.64 9.38
CA MET A 721 -10.70 -43.56 9.53
C MET A 721 -10.28 -42.37 8.66
N ILE A 722 -11.26 -41.66 8.08
CA ILE A 722 -11.06 -40.39 7.37
C ILE A 722 -12.10 -39.38 7.83
N ALA A 723 -11.65 -38.15 8.07
CA ALA A 723 -12.54 -37.00 8.29
C ALA A 723 -12.47 -36.05 7.10
N ILE A 724 -13.61 -35.54 6.65
CA ILE A 724 -13.71 -34.65 5.48
C ILE A 724 -14.41 -33.36 5.91
N ALA A 725 -13.74 -32.22 5.72
CA ALA A 725 -14.32 -30.90 5.96
C ALA A 725 -15.00 -30.35 4.71
N GLY A 726 -16.26 -29.92 4.86
CA GLY A 726 -17.04 -29.28 3.82
C GLY A 726 -16.85 -27.76 3.75
N PRO A 727 -17.47 -27.09 2.75
CA PRO A 727 -17.20 -25.71 2.38
C PRO A 727 -17.66 -24.63 3.38
N TYR A 728 -18.55 -24.96 4.32
CA TYR A 728 -19.18 -24.01 5.24
C TYR A 728 -18.73 -24.14 6.70
N CYS A 729 -17.73 -24.97 6.99
CA CYS A 729 -17.25 -25.16 8.36
C CYS A 729 -16.55 -23.90 8.90
N ASN A 730 -16.88 -23.51 10.14
CA ASN A 730 -16.15 -22.48 10.87
C ASN A 730 -14.84 -23.04 11.48
N ALA A 731 -13.91 -22.14 11.84
CA ALA A 731 -12.60 -22.54 12.36
C ALA A 731 -12.70 -23.31 13.68
N GLU A 732 -13.67 -22.98 14.54
CA GLU A 732 -13.97 -23.70 15.78
C GLU A 732 -14.18 -25.19 15.51
N THR A 733 -15.10 -25.52 14.60
CA THR A 733 -15.45 -26.92 14.29
C THR A 733 -14.27 -27.65 13.68
N LEU A 734 -13.52 -26.99 12.79
CA LEU A 734 -12.33 -27.56 12.15
C LEU A 734 -11.25 -27.92 13.17
N VAL A 735 -11.02 -27.05 14.16
CA VAL A 735 -10.06 -27.30 15.24
C VAL A 735 -10.55 -28.39 16.18
N VAL A 736 -11.81 -28.36 16.60
CA VAL A 736 -12.34 -29.37 17.52
C VAL A 736 -12.34 -30.77 16.89
N ALA A 737 -12.74 -30.85 15.62
CA ALA A 737 -12.64 -32.08 14.84
C ALA A 737 -11.21 -32.60 14.77
N LYS A 738 -10.25 -31.73 14.43
CA LYS A 738 -8.85 -32.12 14.30
C LYS A 738 -8.26 -32.61 15.63
N ASP A 739 -8.50 -31.91 16.73
CA ASP A 739 -8.05 -32.33 18.06
C ASP A 739 -8.65 -33.68 18.45
N PHE A 740 -9.94 -33.90 18.16
CA PHE A 740 -10.62 -35.17 18.40
C PHE A 740 -9.99 -36.35 17.64
N PHE A 741 -9.76 -36.21 16.33
CA PHE A 741 -9.13 -37.26 15.52
C PHE A 741 -7.67 -37.51 15.91
N ASN A 742 -6.91 -36.46 16.21
CA ASN A 742 -5.52 -36.58 16.65
C ASN A 742 -5.41 -37.37 17.95
N ILE A 743 -6.29 -37.14 18.93
CA ILE A 743 -6.29 -37.89 20.20
C ILE A 743 -6.69 -39.35 20.00
N LEU A 744 -7.53 -39.65 19.00
CA LEU A 744 -7.81 -41.02 18.56
C LEU A 744 -6.62 -41.69 17.84
N GLY A 745 -5.54 -40.96 17.56
CA GLY A 745 -4.38 -41.45 16.80
C GLY A 745 -4.62 -41.46 15.28
N CYS A 746 -5.55 -40.65 14.78
CA CYS A 746 -5.88 -40.53 13.37
C CYS A 746 -5.50 -39.13 12.83
N GLU A 747 -4.57 -39.07 11.88
CA GLU A 747 -4.15 -37.82 11.21
C GLU A 747 -4.76 -37.64 9.81
N ASN A 748 -5.79 -38.43 9.49
CA ASN A 748 -6.42 -38.48 8.18
C ASN A 748 -7.57 -37.47 8.06
N THR A 749 -7.26 -36.20 8.28
CA THR A 749 -8.21 -35.08 8.15
C THR A 749 -8.01 -34.36 6.83
N PHE A 750 -9.02 -34.37 5.95
CA PHE A 750 -8.92 -33.85 4.59
C PHE A 750 -9.99 -32.82 4.23
N ILE A 751 -9.67 -31.92 3.29
CA ILE A 751 -10.63 -31.02 2.63
C ILE A 751 -11.06 -31.66 1.30
N GLU A 752 -12.26 -31.36 0.81
CA GLU A 752 -12.78 -31.91 -0.45
C GLU A 752 -11.85 -31.63 -1.65
N ARG A 753 -11.31 -30.41 -1.73
CA ARG A 753 -10.43 -29.95 -2.83
C ARG A 753 -8.98 -30.36 -2.63
N ASN A 754 -8.27 -30.66 -3.72
CA ASN A 754 -6.85 -30.97 -3.70
C ASN A 754 -5.97 -29.75 -4.02
N LEU A 755 -4.71 -29.82 -3.61
CA LEU A 755 -3.63 -28.91 -4.00
C LEU A 755 -2.42 -29.74 -4.40
N THR A 756 -2.25 -29.99 -5.69
CA THR A 756 -1.22 -30.92 -6.17
C THR A 756 0.17 -30.28 -6.21
N HIS A 757 0.27 -28.95 -6.31
CA HIS A 757 1.54 -28.23 -6.46
C HIS A 757 2.44 -28.32 -5.24
N THR A 758 1.87 -28.42 -4.04
CA THR A 758 2.63 -28.56 -2.79
C THR A 758 2.62 -29.98 -2.22
N CYS A 759 2.01 -30.97 -2.88
CA CYS A 759 1.78 -32.33 -2.33
C CYS A 759 1.24 -32.31 -0.88
N GLY A 760 0.39 -31.34 -0.55
CA GLY A 760 -0.19 -31.21 0.80
C GLY A 760 0.68 -30.47 1.82
N ASN A 761 1.82 -29.88 1.42
CA ASN A 761 2.50 -28.90 2.28
C ASN A 761 1.67 -27.61 2.33
N ILE A 762 1.26 -27.25 3.54
CA ILE A 762 0.38 -26.10 3.85
C ILE A 762 1.08 -25.13 4.81
N ASP A 763 2.39 -25.29 5.00
CA ASP A 763 3.19 -24.58 6.00
C ASP A 763 3.19 -23.06 5.79
N LEU A 764 3.19 -22.62 4.53
CA LEU A 764 3.22 -21.20 4.17
C LEU A 764 1.88 -20.74 3.63
N ARG A 765 1.28 -19.73 4.26
CA ARG A 765 0.01 -19.11 3.82
C ARG A 765 0.07 -18.61 2.38
N THR A 766 1.24 -18.17 1.93
CA THR A 766 1.46 -17.67 0.57
C THR A 766 1.17 -18.70 -0.53
N SER A 767 1.17 -19.99 -0.18
CA SER A 767 1.00 -21.12 -1.11
C SER A 767 -0.44 -21.39 -1.54
N TYR A 768 -1.44 -20.85 -0.82
CA TYR A 768 -2.86 -21.17 -1.04
C TYR A 768 -3.82 -19.98 -0.95
N SER A 769 -3.32 -18.76 -0.75
CA SER A 769 -4.15 -17.58 -0.45
C SER A 769 -3.96 -16.42 -1.44
N LEU A 770 -4.81 -15.40 -1.31
CA LEU A 770 -4.66 -14.10 -1.94
C LEU A 770 -3.55 -13.32 -1.22
N ASN A 771 -2.41 -13.12 -1.88
CA ASN A 771 -1.21 -12.51 -1.31
C ASN A 771 -1.21 -10.97 -1.35
N ILE A 772 -2.25 -10.38 -1.93
CA ILE A 772 -2.50 -8.95 -1.98
C ILE A 772 -3.80 -8.62 -1.22
N LYS A 773 -3.89 -7.41 -0.68
CA LYS A 773 -5.13 -6.84 -0.17
C LYS A 773 -6.09 -6.51 -1.32
N MET A 774 -7.37 -6.81 -1.17
CA MET A 774 -8.44 -6.65 -2.17
C MET A 774 -8.55 -5.19 -2.60
N CYS A 775 -8.50 -4.26 -1.64
CA CYS A 775 -8.50 -2.83 -1.94
C CYS A 775 -7.32 -2.38 -2.83
N GLU A 776 -6.20 -3.10 -2.83
CA GLU A 776 -5.01 -2.74 -3.61
C GLU A 776 -5.04 -3.26 -5.03
N ILE A 777 -5.94 -4.20 -5.35
CA ILE A 777 -6.20 -4.65 -6.73
C ILE A 777 -6.61 -3.47 -7.61
N ALA A 778 -7.31 -2.48 -7.04
CA ALA A 778 -7.65 -1.23 -7.70
C ALA A 778 -6.44 -0.42 -8.19
N LYS A 779 -5.20 -0.72 -7.73
CA LYS A 779 -3.94 -0.05 -8.13
C LYS A 779 -3.16 -0.84 -9.19
N ALA A 780 -3.68 -1.96 -9.70
CA ALA A 780 -2.99 -2.80 -10.67
C ALA A 780 -2.91 -2.15 -12.06
N ASP A 781 -1.83 -2.43 -12.78
CA ASP A 781 -1.60 -1.95 -14.15
C ASP A 781 -1.91 -3.03 -15.21
N LYS A 782 -1.52 -4.27 -14.92
CA LYS A 782 -1.74 -5.44 -15.79
C LYS A 782 -2.14 -6.64 -14.96
N ILE A 783 -3.18 -7.35 -15.39
CA ILE A 783 -3.71 -8.53 -14.69
C ILE A 783 -3.67 -9.74 -15.65
N LEU A 784 -3.19 -10.87 -15.16
CA LEU A 784 -3.27 -12.17 -15.84
C LEU A 784 -4.21 -13.10 -15.06
N LEU A 785 -5.25 -13.60 -15.72
CA LEU A 785 -6.18 -14.59 -15.20
C LEU A 785 -5.85 -15.96 -15.80
N VAL A 786 -5.58 -16.95 -14.95
CA VAL A 786 -5.16 -18.30 -15.36
C VAL A 786 -6.22 -19.31 -14.94
N GLY A 787 -6.99 -19.79 -15.91
CA GLY A 787 -8.03 -20.81 -15.73
C GLY A 787 -9.02 -20.48 -14.60
N THR A 788 -9.43 -19.22 -14.49
CA THR A 788 -10.41 -18.76 -13.51
C THR A 788 -11.39 -17.78 -14.15
N ASN A 789 -12.64 -17.82 -13.68
CA ASN A 789 -13.63 -16.79 -13.97
C ASN A 789 -14.03 -16.07 -12.67
N PRO A 790 -13.31 -15.00 -12.28
CA PRO A 790 -13.59 -14.26 -11.06
C PRO A 790 -15.02 -13.71 -11.01
N ARG A 791 -15.67 -13.44 -12.15
CA ARG A 791 -17.06 -12.96 -12.19
C ARG A 791 -18.02 -13.87 -11.43
N PHE A 792 -17.86 -15.18 -11.53
CA PHE A 792 -18.78 -16.15 -10.92
C PHE A 792 -18.19 -16.85 -9.68
N GLU A 793 -16.88 -17.04 -9.67
CA GLU A 793 -16.15 -17.65 -8.54
C GLU A 793 -16.09 -16.70 -7.34
N ALA A 794 -15.79 -15.41 -7.56
CA ALA A 794 -15.64 -14.39 -6.53
C ALA A 794 -16.15 -13.01 -7.03
N PRO A 795 -17.49 -12.79 -7.12
CA PRO A 795 -18.08 -11.61 -7.76
C PRO A 795 -17.59 -10.27 -7.22
N VAL A 796 -17.36 -10.17 -5.91
CA VAL A 796 -16.86 -8.94 -5.27
C VAL A 796 -15.40 -8.66 -5.66
N LEU A 797 -14.58 -9.71 -5.81
CA LEU A 797 -13.23 -9.56 -6.37
C LEU A 797 -13.28 -9.05 -7.82
N ASN A 798 -14.21 -9.58 -8.61
CA ASN A 798 -14.41 -9.13 -9.98
C ASN A 798 -14.78 -7.63 -10.04
N ALA A 799 -15.55 -7.13 -9.08
CA ALA A 799 -15.85 -5.70 -8.97
C ALA A 799 -14.58 -4.86 -8.72
N TRP A 800 -13.61 -5.36 -7.93
CA TRP A 800 -12.31 -4.70 -7.76
C TRP A 800 -11.44 -4.73 -9.02
N ILE A 801 -11.41 -5.86 -9.73
CA ILE A 801 -10.71 -5.99 -11.02
C ILE A 801 -11.33 -5.01 -12.03
N ARG A 802 -12.65 -4.92 -12.09
CA ARG A 802 -13.36 -3.96 -12.93
C ARG A 802 -13.06 -2.52 -12.55
N HIS A 803 -12.94 -2.23 -11.25
CA HIS A 803 -12.55 -0.91 -10.78
C HIS A 803 -11.16 -0.52 -11.30
N ALA A 804 -10.20 -1.45 -11.27
CA ALA A 804 -8.86 -1.25 -11.84
C ALA A 804 -8.91 -1.04 -13.36
N TYR A 805 -9.71 -1.84 -14.08
CA TYR A 805 -9.94 -1.70 -15.52
C TYR A 805 -10.46 -0.30 -15.89
N THR A 806 -11.44 0.21 -15.13
CA THR A 806 -12.12 1.47 -15.44
C THR A 806 -11.29 2.70 -15.06
N HIS A 807 -10.57 2.67 -13.93
CA HIS A 807 -9.87 3.85 -13.40
C HIS A 807 -8.39 3.93 -13.80
N ASN A 808 -7.71 2.80 -13.97
CA ASN A 808 -6.27 2.77 -14.27
C ASN A 808 -5.96 2.37 -15.72
N GLU A 809 -6.98 2.16 -16.58
CA GLU A 809 -6.79 1.60 -17.92
C GLU A 809 -6.01 0.28 -17.90
N CYS A 810 -6.31 -0.57 -16.91
CA CYS A 810 -5.58 -1.83 -16.69
C CYS A 810 -5.81 -2.83 -17.83
N ASP A 811 -4.74 -3.36 -18.40
CA ASP A 811 -4.82 -4.42 -19.41
C ASP A 811 -5.05 -5.79 -18.72
N ILE A 812 -6.06 -6.54 -19.17
CA ILE A 812 -6.40 -7.84 -18.60
C ILE A 812 -6.16 -8.93 -19.65
N PHE A 813 -5.36 -9.93 -19.28
CA PHE A 813 -5.02 -11.09 -20.09
C PHE A 813 -5.62 -12.36 -19.50
N VAL A 814 -6.09 -13.27 -20.34
CA VAL A 814 -6.69 -14.54 -19.92
C VAL A 814 -5.96 -15.71 -20.60
N VAL A 815 -5.58 -16.70 -19.79
CA VAL A 815 -5.15 -18.01 -20.26
C VAL A 815 -6.17 -19.02 -19.78
N GLY A 816 -6.95 -19.58 -20.69
CA GLY A 816 -8.08 -20.46 -20.37
C GLY A 816 -9.16 -20.45 -21.44
N PRO A 817 -10.27 -21.17 -21.20
CA PRO A 817 -11.40 -21.20 -22.14
C PRO A 817 -12.08 -19.83 -22.21
N GLN A 818 -12.76 -19.57 -23.33
CA GLN A 818 -13.56 -18.36 -23.50
C GLN A 818 -14.72 -18.36 -22.47
N CYS A 819 -14.79 -17.29 -21.66
CA CYS A 819 -15.77 -17.12 -20.59
C CYS A 819 -16.47 -15.76 -20.71
N GLU A 820 -17.59 -15.60 -20.01
CA GLU A 820 -18.38 -14.36 -20.01
C GLU A 820 -17.83 -13.33 -19.00
N PHE A 821 -17.02 -12.37 -19.47
CA PHE A 821 -16.52 -11.25 -18.64
C PHE A 821 -17.33 -9.97 -18.87
N ASN A 822 -17.37 -9.11 -17.86
CA ASN A 822 -18.03 -7.80 -17.93
C ASN A 822 -17.09 -6.67 -18.40
N TYR A 823 -15.82 -6.97 -18.70
CA TYR A 823 -14.81 -6.06 -19.23
C TYR A 823 -14.05 -6.72 -20.39
N HIS A 824 -13.33 -5.92 -21.18
CA HIS A 824 -12.54 -6.43 -22.29
C HIS A 824 -11.36 -7.26 -21.77
N VAL A 825 -11.15 -8.44 -22.34
CA VAL A 825 -10.06 -9.35 -22.00
C VAL A 825 -9.29 -9.78 -23.24
N ASN A 826 -7.97 -9.83 -23.13
CA ASN A 826 -7.09 -10.30 -24.19
C ASN A 826 -6.81 -11.79 -23.99
N TYR A 827 -7.34 -12.64 -24.85
CA TYR A 827 -7.08 -14.08 -24.78
C TYR A 827 -5.71 -14.43 -25.34
N VAL A 828 -4.86 -15.07 -24.53
CA VAL A 828 -3.50 -15.47 -24.91
C VAL A 828 -3.47 -16.92 -25.44
N GLY A 829 -4.25 -17.81 -24.82
CA GLY A 829 -4.37 -19.21 -25.23
C GLY A 829 -5.14 -20.05 -24.21
N THR A 830 -5.46 -21.29 -24.57
CA THR A 830 -6.22 -22.22 -23.72
C THR A 830 -5.33 -23.19 -22.93
N ASP A 831 -4.08 -23.34 -23.35
CA ASP A 831 -3.20 -24.43 -22.94
C ASP A 831 -2.02 -23.92 -22.11
N LEU A 832 -1.38 -24.83 -21.37
CA LEU A 832 -0.17 -24.55 -20.59
C LEU A 832 0.98 -23.97 -21.41
N SER A 833 1.05 -24.27 -22.71
CA SER A 833 2.08 -23.74 -23.61
C SER A 833 2.07 -22.20 -23.66
N ALA A 834 0.89 -21.59 -23.51
CA ALA A 834 0.73 -20.14 -23.48
C ALA A 834 1.42 -19.47 -22.27
N LEU A 835 1.55 -20.20 -21.15
CA LEU A 835 2.29 -19.73 -19.96
C LEU A 835 3.81 -19.86 -20.13
N SER A 836 4.25 -20.87 -20.89
CA SER A 836 5.68 -21.15 -21.13
C SER A 836 6.32 -20.30 -22.23
N GLY A 837 5.52 -19.60 -23.04
CA GLY A 837 5.99 -18.77 -24.15
C GLY A 837 6.65 -17.45 -23.72
N PRO A 838 7.19 -16.65 -24.67
CA PRO A 838 7.70 -15.32 -24.39
C PRO A 838 6.56 -14.42 -23.88
N ASN A 839 6.58 -14.12 -22.58
CA ASN A 839 5.55 -13.34 -21.89
C ASN A 839 5.64 -11.83 -22.18
N ASP A 840 5.63 -11.48 -23.46
CA ASP A 840 5.74 -10.09 -23.94
C ASP A 840 4.58 -9.21 -23.46
N TYR A 841 3.41 -9.81 -23.23
CA TYR A 841 2.19 -9.12 -22.82
C TYR A 841 2.28 -8.50 -21.40
N LEU A 842 2.97 -9.14 -20.46
CA LEU A 842 3.19 -8.58 -19.11
C LEU A 842 4.43 -7.67 -19.01
N LYS A 843 5.26 -7.58 -20.04
CA LYS A 843 6.45 -6.71 -20.02
C LYS A 843 6.07 -5.25 -19.80
N GLY A 844 6.88 -4.56 -18.98
CA GLY A 844 6.70 -3.15 -18.66
C GLY A 844 5.67 -2.85 -17.56
N ALA A 845 5.00 -3.85 -16.99
CA ALA A 845 4.12 -3.67 -15.83
C ALA A 845 4.92 -3.22 -14.60
N LYS A 846 4.45 -2.20 -13.88
CA LYS A 846 5.03 -1.82 -12.58
C LYS A 846 4.34 -2.57 -11.45
N LYS A 847 3.01 -2.73 -11.55
CA LYS A 847 2.18 -3.48 -10.61
C LYS A 847 1.43 -4.61 -11.31
N PRO A 848 2.12 -5.71 -11.68
CA PRO A 848 1.47 -6.88 -12.26
C PRO A 848 0.73 -7.69 -11.19
N LEU A 849 -0.39 -8.29 -11.56
CA LEU A 849 -1.09 -9.30 -10.76
C LEU A 849 -1.41 -10.53 -11.59
N ILE A 850 -1.29 -11.70 -10.98
CA ILE A 850 -1.61 -12.99 -11.56
C ILE A 850 -2.60 -13.69 -10.64
N PHE A 851 -3.76 -14.07 -11.15
CA PHE A 851 -4.77 -14.86 -10.44
C PHE A 851 -4.88 -16.25 -11.04
N VAL A 852 -4.90 -17.26 -10.18
CA VAL A 852 -5.02 -18.68 -10.57
C VAL A 852 -6.24 -19.27 -9.89
N GLY A 853 -7.11 -19.92 -10.67
CA GLY A 853 -8.24 -20.64 -10.11
C GLY A 853 -7.79 -21.90 -9.38
N ILE A 854 -8.35 -22.16 -8.19
CA ILE A 854 -8.06 -23.37 -7.42
C ILE A 854 -8.37 -24.66 -8.20
N ASP A 855 -9.38 -24.64 -9.07
CA ASP A 855 -9.75 -25.79 -9.89
C ASP A 855 -8.62 -26.24 -10.83
N GLN A 856 -7.72 -25.34 -11.23
CA GLN A 856 -6.53 -25.72 -12.01
C GLN A 856 -5.46 -26.39 -11.15
N LEU A 857 -5.38 -26.03 -9.87
CA LEU A 857 -4.42 -26.59 -8.91
C LEU A 857 -4.83 -27.95 -8.36
N ASP A 858 -6.12 -28.30 -8.47
CA ASP A 858 -6.65 -29.64 -8.16
C ASP A 858 -6.15 -30.69 -9.17
N THR A 859 -5.80 -30.27 -10.39
CA THR A 859 -5.33 -31.18 -11.46
C THR A 859 -3.88 -31.64 -11.25
N PRO A 860 -3.45 -32.78 -11.82
CA PRO A 860 -2.06 -33.26 -11.75
C PRO A 860 -1.01 -32.29 -12.35
N SER A 861 -1.43 -31.37 -13.22
CA SER A 861 -0.58 -30.34 -13.81
C SER A 861 -0.41 -29.09 -12.93
N GLY A 862 -1.07 -29.01 -11.77
CA GLY A 862 -0.99 -27.87 -10.85
C GLY A 862 0.44 -27.44 -10.50
N GLY A 863 1.34 -28.39 -10.26
CA GLY A 863 2.76 -28.10 -10.01
C GLY A 863 3.48 -27.43 -11.19
N GLN A 864 3.17 -27.84 -12.42
CA GLN A 864 3.73 -27.21 -13.63
C GLN A 864 3.20 -25.79 -13.80
N ILE A 865 1.89 -25.58 -13.60
CA ILE A 865 1.25 -24.25 -13.65
C ILE A 865 1.95 -23.31 -12.68
N MET A 866 2.04 -23.70 -11.40
CA MET A 866 2.65 -22.86 -10.37
C MET A 866 4.12 -22.56 -10.66
N SER A 867 4.89 -23.55 -11.14
CA SER A 867 6.29 -23.31 -11.53
C SER A 867 6.41 -22.27 -12.66
N ALA A 868 5.53 -22.34 -13.67
CA ALA A 868 5.53 -21.38 -14.76
C ALA A 868 5.17 -19.97 -14.27
N LEU A 869 4.19 -19.83 -13.37
CA LEU A 869 3.77 -18.54 -12.86
C LEU A 869 4.81 -17.89 -11.95
N TYR A 870 5.49 -18.66 -11.11
CA TYR A 870 6.58 -18.12 -10.30
C TYR A 870 7.80 -17.76 -11.17
N ASN A 871 8.05 -18.48 -12.27
CA ASN A 871 9.05 -18.08 -13.26
C ASN A 871 8.69 -16.73 -13.89
N ILE A 872 7.41 -16.51 -14.24
CA ILE A 872 6.92 -15.21 -14.72
C ILE A 872 7.10 -14.12 -13.66
N ALA A 873 6.69 -14.41 -12.42
CA ALA A 873 6.76 -13.46 -11.32
C ALA A 873 8.20 -13.03 -10.99
N SER A 874 9.17 -13.95 -11.08
CA SER A 874 10.59 -13.67 -10.84
C SER A 874 11.20 -12.65 -11.81
N GLY A 875 10.57 -12.45 -12.97
CA GLY A 875 10.98 -11.45 -13.96
C GLY A 875 10.65 -10.00 -13.56
N PHE A 876 9.82 -9.80 -12.53
CA PHE A 876 9.38 -8.50 -12.06
C PHE A 876 10.04 -8.13 -10.73
N LYS A 877 10.51 -6.88 -10.64
CA LYS A 877 10.98 -6.30 -9.37
C LYS A 877 9.88 -5.40 -8.82
N VAL A 878 9.17 -5.88 -7.80
CA VAL A 878 8.10 -5.15 -7.12
C VAL A 878 8.44 -5.01 -5.63
N GLU A 879 7.75 -4.12 -4.94
CA GLU A 879 7.84 -3.97 -3.48
C GLU A 879 7.55 -5.32 -2.80
N PRO A 880 8.23 -5.66 -1.68
CA PRO A 880 8.12 -6.96 -1.03
C PRO A 880 6.71 -7.25 -0.49
N GLU A 881 5.92 -6.21 -0.23
CA GLU A 881 4.52 -6.32 0.22
C GLU A 881 3.55 -6.65 -0.93
N TRP A 882 3.96 -6.52 -2.19
CA TRP A 882 3.10 -6.73 -3.35
C TRP A 882 3.10 -8.19 -3.81
N GLY A 883 2.07 -8.93 -3.40
CA GLY A 883 1.85 -10.31 -3.84
C GLY A 883 1.46 -10.42 -5.33
N ILE A 884 2.40 -10.80 -6.18
CA ILE A 884 2.16 -10.95 -7.64
C ILE A 884 1.26 -12.15 -7.94
N VAL A 885 1.59 -13.33 -7.41
CA VAL A 885 0.86 -14.58 -7.64
C VAL A 885 -0.19 -14.76 -6.55
N ASN A 886 -1.45 -14.92 -6.97
CA ASN A 886 -2.61 -14.99 -6.10
C ASN A 886 -3.49 -16.19 -6.47
N ILE A 887 -3.97 -16.91 -5.47
CA ILE A 887 -4.82 -18.09 -5.66
C ILE A 887 -6.25 -17.73 -5.29
N LEU A 888 -7.18 -18.04 -6.20
CA LEU A 888 -8.61 -17.82 -6.00
C LEU A 888 -9.25 -19.10 -5.47
N SER A 889 -9.59 -19.11 -4.18
CA SER A 889 -10.42 -20.13 -3.55
C SER A 889 -11.90 -19.85 -3.79
N ARG A 890 -12.73 -20.89 -3.75
CA ARG A 890 -14.19 -20.77 -3.94
C ARG A 890 -14.96 -20.99 -2.65
N GLU A 891 -14.48 -21.89 -1.80
CA GLU A 891 -15.13 -22.27 -0.55
C GLU A 891 -14.68 -21.40 0.63
N ALA A 892 -15.62 -21.00 1.50
CA ALA A 892 -15.35 -20.16 2.66
C ALA A 892 -14.52 -20.85 3.75
N SER A 893 -14.68 -22.15 3.94
CA SER A 893 -13.91 -22.91 4.93
C SER A 893 -12.48 -23.24 4.48
N PHE A 894 -12.17 -23.05 3.19
CA PHE A 894 -10.93 -23.56 2.59
C PHE A 894 -9.67 -23.03 3.28
N THR A 895 -9.53 -21.71 3.37
CA THR A 895 -8.36 -21.08 4.01
C THR A 895 -8.33 -21.35 5.51
N GLY A 896 -9.49 -21.36 6.18
CA GLY A 896 -9.60 -21.70 7.60
C GLY A 896 -9.18 -23.14 7.91
N ALA A 897 -9.52 -24.10 7.05
CA ALA A 897 -9.15 -25.49 7.20
C ALA A 897 -7.65 -25.71 6.97
N LEU A 898 -7.07 -25.08 5.95
CA LEU A 898 -5.62 -25.13 5.72
C LEU A 898 -4.84 -24.47 6.87
N GLU A 899 -5.32 -23.34 7.40
CA GLU A 899 -4.73 -22.67 8.57
C GLU A 899 -4.84 -23.53 9.84
N ALA A 900 -5.94 -24.27 10.02
CA ALA A 900 -6.07 -25.26 11.09
C ALA A 900 -5.20 -26.51 10.85
N GLY A 901 -4.58 -26.62 9.67
CA GLY A 901 -3.67 -27.68 9.27
C GLY A 901 -4.36 -28.94 8.75
N TRP A 902 -5.50 -28.82 8.08
CA TRP A 902 -6.16 -29.90 7.36
C TRP A 902 -5.47 -30.17 6.02
N LYS A 903 -5.38 -31.44 5.62
CA LYS A 903 -4.70 -31.83 4.37
C LYS A 903 -5.65 -31.63 3.17
N PRO A 904 -5.22 -31.08 2.04
CA PRO A 904 -6.05 -31.01 0.85
C PRO A 904 -6.17 -32.41 0.19
N GLY A 905 -7.27 -32.67 -0.53
CA GLY A 905 -7.39 -33.79 -1.45
C GLY A 905 -8.05 -35.06 -0.89
N ALA A 906 -9.27 -34.96 -0.38
CA ALA A 906 -10.00 -36.11 0.16
C ALA A 906 -10.21 -37.27 -0.84
N LEU A 907 -10.48 -36.99 -2.13
CA LEU A 907 -10.72 -38.05 -3.13
C LEU A 907 -9.49 -38.95 -3.34
N GLY A 908 -8.29 -38.35 -3.40
CA GLY A 908 -7.04 -39.10 -3.50
C GLY A 908 -6.79 -39.94 -2.25
N ALA A 909 -7.08 -39.37 -1.08
CA ALA A 909 -6.94 -40.06 0.21
C ALA A 909 -7.89 -41.26 0.35
N ILE A 910 -9.16 -41.14 -0.04
CA ILE A 910 -10.14 -42.24 0.01
C ILE A 910 -9.64 -43.43 -0.83
N ARG A 911 -9.08 -43.17 -2.03
CA ARG A 911 -8.53 -44.20 -2.91
C ARG A 911 -7.26 -44.85 -2.36
N ALA A 912 -6.39 -44.06 -1.72
CA ALA A 912 -5.12 -44.55 -1.19
C ALA A 912 -5.27 -45.35 0.12
N ILE A 913 -6.15 -44.89 1.02
CA ILE A 913 -6.30 -45.44 2.37
C ILE A 913 -7.33 -46.58 2.40
N SER A 914 -8.31 -46.56 1.50
CA SER A 914 -9.50 -47.44 1.53
C SER A 914 -10.17 -47.47 2.92
N PRO A 915 -10.84 -46.36 3.32
CA PRO A 915 -11.36 -46.21 4.68
C PRO A 915 -12.53 -47.15 4.96
N ASN A 916 -12.64 -47.60 6.22
CA ASN A 916 -13.82 -48.31 6.72
C ASN A 916 -14.86 -47.33 7.31
N LEU A 917 -14.41 -46.12 7.69
CA LEU A 917 -15.25 -45.08 8.29
C LEU A 917 -14.92 -43.71 7.69
N ILE A 918 -15.95 -43.00 7.24
CA ILE A 918 -15.86 -41.61 6.76
C ILE A 918 -16.73 -40.73 7.66
N VAL A 919 -16.13 -39.70 8.24
CA VAL A 919 -16.84 -38.64 8.95
C VAL A 919 -16.86 -37.39 8.07
N SER A 920 -18.01 -37.06 7.51
CA SER A 920 -18.23 -35.84 6.72
C SER A 920 -18.73 -34.71 7.63
N LEU A 921 -18.03 -33.58 7.62
CA LEU A 921 -18.43 -32.33 8.26
C LEU A 921 -19.02 -31.40 7.18
N GLY A 922 -20.25 -31.66 6.76
CA GLY A 922 -20.96 -30.85 5.77
C GLY A 922 -20.35 -30.89 4.37
N ALA A 923 -19.57 -31.94 4.05
CA ALA A 923 -19.02 -32.19 2.73
C ALA A 923 -20.02 -33.04 1.92
N ASP A 924 -20.48 -32.50 0.80
CA ASP A 924 -21.49 -33.13 -0.08
C ASP A 924 -20.97 -33.33 -1.52
N ASP A 925 -20.16 -32.40 -2.03
CA ASP A 925 -19.67 -32.39 -3.42
C ASP A 925 -18.84 -33.64 -3.73
N ILE A 926 -18.12 -34.17 -2.75
CA ILE A 926 -17.31 -35.39 -2.93
C ILE A 926 -18.15 -36.64 -3.22
N PHE A 927 -19.36 -36.73 -2.65
CA PHE A 927 -20.22 -37.90 -2.77
C PHE A 927 -20.89 -38.00 -4.15
N TYR A 928 -20.91 -36.92 -4.92
CA TYR A 928 -21.25 -36.95 -6.35
C TYR A 928 -20.16 -37.60 -7.21
N LYS A 929 -18.88 -37.50 -6.81
CA LYS A 929 -17.73 -38.05 -7.54
C LYS A 929 -17.37 -39.45 -7.10
N CYS A 930 -17.54 -39.76 -5.82
CA CYS A 930 -17.18 -41.03 -5.21
C CYS A 930 -18.36 -41.54 -4.38
N GLN A 931 -19.06 -42.56 -4.90
CA GLN A 931 -20.09 -43.24 -4.12
C GLN A 931 -19.42 -44.29 -3.21
N PRO A 932 -19.53 -44.15 -1.88
CA PRO A 932 -18.98 -45.13 -0.95
C PRO A 932 -19.71 -46.47 -1.12
N SER A 933 -18.97 -47.58 -1.01
CA SER A 933 -19.58 -48.92 -0.97
C SER A 933 -20.36 -49.13 0.32
N ASN A 934 -21.31 -50.07 0.32
CA ASN A 934 -22.15 -50.37 1.49
C ASN A 934 -21.36 -50.83 2.72
N ASP A 935 -20.12 -51.27 2.54
CA ASP A 935 -19.22 -51.73 3.61
C ASP A 935 -18.57 -50.57 4.39
N ILE A 936 -18.63 -49.35 3.85
CA ILE A 936 -18.05 -48.15 4.48
C ILE A 936 -19.12 -47.49 5.34
N ALA A 937 -18.83 -47.32 6.63
CA ALA A 937 -19.70 -46.53 7.50
C ALA A 937 -19.48 -45.03 7.25
N VAL A 938 -20.55 -44.31 6.94
CA VAL A 938 -20.54 -42.86 6.71
C VAL A 938 -21.33 -42.15 7.82
N ILE A 939 -20.67 -41.22 8.50
CA ILE A 939 -21.30 -40.32 9.48
C ILE A 939 -21.30 -38.93 8.87
N TYR A 940 -22.48 -38.34 8.71
CA TYR A 940 -22.64 -36.99 8.16
C TYR A 940 -23.07 -36.02 9.26
N ILE A 941 -22.25 -35.01 9.52
CA ILE A 941 -22.54 -33.88 10.42
C ILE A 941 -22.73 -32.66 9.53
N GLY A 942 -23.95 -32.15 9.42
CA GLY A 942 -24.23 -31.01 8.56
C GLY A 942 -25.64 -30.46 8.78
N PHE A 943 -25.93 -29.32 8.15
CA PHE A 943 -27.19 -28.62 8.37
C PHE A 943 -28.22 -28.88 7.26
N GLN A 944 -27.79 -29.14 6.02
CA GLN A 944 -28.66 -29.47 4.88
C GLN A 944 -28.50 -30.93 4.47
N GLY A 945 -29.59 -31.52 3.96
CA GLY A 945 -29.59 -32.88 3.45
C GLY A 945 -29.55 -32.91 1.93
N ASP A 946 -28.44 -33.39 1.38
CA ASP A 946 -28.30 -33.75 -0.04
C ASP A 946 -27.50 -35.07 -0.16
N LYS A 947 -26.52 -35.18 -1.07
CA LYS A 947 -25.91 -36.48 -1.39
C LYS A 947 -25.08 -37.09 -0.25
N GLY A 948 -24.38 -36.26 0.53
CA GLY A 948 -23.62 -36.73 1.69
C GLY A 948 -24.54 -37.31 2.77
N SER A 949 -25.67 -36.65 3.02
CA SER A 949 -26.69 -37.17 3.96
C SER A 949 -27.39 -38.43 3.43
N GLU A 950 -27.63 -38.53 2.12
CA GLU A 950 -28.24 -39.70 1.47
C GLU A 950 -27.33 -40.93 1.57
N CYS A 951 -26.01 -40.76 1.48
CA CYS A 951 -25.04 -41.85 1.63
C CYS A 951 -24.77 -42.22 3.10
N ALA A 952 -25.22 -41.42 4.07
CA ALA A 952 -24.88 -41.61 5.48
C ALA A 952 -25.59 -42.80 6.13
N ASN A 953 -24.87 -43.52 6.99
CA ASN A 953 -25.45 -44.46 7.95
C ASN A 953 -25.98 -43.73 9.18
N ILE A 954 -25.33 -42.64 9.58
CA ILE A 954 -25.77 -41.81 10.71
C ILE A 954 -25.67 -40.34 10.30
N VAL A 955 -26.75 -39.60 10.51
CA VAL A 955 -26.84 -38.16 10.24
C VAL A 955 -27.00 -37.43 11.57
N LEU A 956 -26.13 -36.46 11.84
CA LEU A 956 -26.17 -35.60 13.01
C LEU A 956 -26.45 -34.16 12.55
N PRO A 957 -27.58 -33.54 12.98
CA PRO A 957 -27.98 -32.23 12.50
C PRO A 957 -27.14 -31.13 13.14
N GLY A 958 -26.34 -30.48 12.30
CA GLY A 958 -25.50 -29.32 12.60
C GLY A 958 -26.22 -27.98 12.43
N CYS A 959 -25.46 -26.90 12.58
CA CYS A 959 -25.94 -25.52 12.42
C CYS A 959 -25.53 -24.92 11.07
N ALA A 960 -26.36 -24.02 10.55
CA ALA A 960 -25.93 -23.13 9.47
C ALA A 960 -25.10 -21.96 10.01
N TYR A 961 -24.38 -21.27 9.13
CA TYR A 961 -23.56 -20.11 9.49
C TYR A 961 -24.37 -18.98 10.16
N THR A 962 -25.65 -18.82 9.82
CA THR A 962 -26.56 -17.84 10.42
C THR A 962 -27.02 -18.22 11.84
N GLU A 963 -26.80 -19.47 12.27
CA GLU A 963 -27.24 -20.02 13.55
C GLU A 963 -26.09 -20.19 14.55
N SER A 964 -24.93 -20.65 14.06
CA SER A 964 -23.76 -20.87 14.91
C SER A 964 -22.87 -19.65 15.02
N GLY A 965 -22.77 -18.86 13.95
CA GLY A 965 -21.68 -17.90 13.77
C GLY A 965 -20.31 -18.60 13.87
N GLY A 966 -19.30 -17.81 14.23
CA GLY A 966 -17.94 -18.27 14.48
C GLY A 966 -16.90 -17.57 13.63
N VAL A 967 -15.68 -18.09 13.66
CA VAL A 967 -14.55 -17.54 12.93
C VAL A 967 -14.47 -18.11 11.52
N PHE A 968 -14.44 -17.21 10.53
CA PHE A 968 -14.19 -17.54 9.13
C PHE A 968 -12.94 -16.81 8.64
N LEU A 969 -12.17 -17.47 7.78
CA LEU A 969 -11.07 -16.83 7.07
C LEU A 969 -11.48 -16.65 5.62
N ASN A 970 -11.33 -15.44 5.09
CA ASN A 970 -11.53 -15.22 3.66
C ASN A 970 -10.30 -15.69 2.84
N MET A 971 -10.34 -15.49 1.53
CA MET A 971 -9.23 -15.82 0.62
C MET A 971 -7.93 -15.04 0.90
N GLU A 972 -7.98 -13.88 1.55
CA GLU A 972 -6.80 -13.15 2.03
C GLU A 972 -6.20 -13.74 3.31
N CYS A 973 -6.82 -14.77 3.89
CA CYS A 973 -6.54 -15.25 5.24
C CYS A 973 -6.84 -14.21 6.34
N ARG A 974 -7.71 -13.23 6.07
CA ARG A 974 -8.20 -12.31 7.10
C ARG A 974 -9.24 -13.04 7.94
N SER A 975 -9.02 -13.08 9.26
CA SER A 975 -9.99 -13.63 10.20
C SER A 975 -11.14 -12.66 10.41
N GLN A 976 -12.36 -13.16 10.33
CA GLN A 976 -13.58 -12.38 10.52
C GLN A 976 -14.51 -13.17 11.46
N PHE A 977 -15.21 -12.46 12.36
CA PHE A 977 -16.14 -13.07 13.31
C PHE A 977 -17.60 -12.87 12.90
N ALA A 978 -18.32 -13.97 12.64
CA ALA A 978 -19.75 -13.97 12.33
C ALA A 978 -20.58 -14.12 13.61
N LEU A 979 -21.54 -13.24 13.83
CA LEU A 979 -22.51 -13.40 14.91
C LEU A 979 -23.69 -14.29 14.46
N PRO A 980 -24.22 -15.13 15.37
CA PRO A 980 -25.44 -15.88 15.12
C PRO A 980 -26.67 -14.95 15.15
N ALA A 981 -27.56 -15.11 14.18
CA ALA A 981 -28.81 -14.35 14.05
C ALA A 981 -30.01 -15.08 14.64
N ILE A 982 -30.10 -16.38 14.37
CA ILE A 982 -31.23 -17.23 14.75
C ILE A 982 -30.75 -18.44 15.56
N THR A 983 -31.67 -19.12 16.22
CA THR A 983 -31.39 -20.38 16.91
C THR A 983 -31.57 -21.58 15.98
N PRO A 984 -30.76 -22.66 16.14
CA PRO A 984 -30.85 -23.84 15.28
C PRO A 984 -32.24 -24.51 15.33
N PRO A 985 -32.78 -25.00 14.19
CA PRO A 985 -34.09 -25.62 14.13
C PRO A 985 -34.14 -26.98 14.83
N GLY A 986 -35.21 -27.19 15.61
CA GLY A 986 -35.54 -28.44 16.30
C GLY A 986 -34.42 -28.96 17.21
N LYS A 987 -33.86 -30.12 16.88
CA LYS A 987 -32.80 -30.78 17.68
C LYS A 987 -31.40 -30.51 17.13
N ALA A 988 -31.22 -29.65 16.13
CA ALA A 988 -29.89 -29.26 15.64
C ALA A 988 -29.01 -28.65 16.76
N ARG A 989 -27.70 -28.85 16.68
CA ARG A 989 -26.72 -28.38 17.68
C ARG A 989 -25.50 -27.78 16.97
N TYR A 990 -24.77 -26.92 17.67
CA TYR A 990 -23.51 -26.35 17.19
C TYR A 990 -22.53 -27.47 16.85
N ASP A 991 -21.91 -27.41 15.67
CA ASP A 991 -21.10 -28.51 15.14
C ASP A 991 -19.94 -28.88 16.06
N TRP A 992 -19.20 -27.89 16.57
CA TRP A 992 -18.14 -28.12 17.55
C TRP A 992 -18.64 -28.78 18.85
N LYS A 993 -19.87 -28.49 19.30
CA LYS A 993 -20.48 -29.13 20.48
C LYS A 993 -20.85 -30.58 20.20
N ILE A 994 -21.30 -30.89 18.98
CA ILE A 994 -21.57 -32.28 18.57
C ILE A 994 -20.29 -33.10 18.67
N ILE A 995 -19.19 -32.58 18.13
CA ILE A 995 -17.89 -33.27 18.16
C ILE A 995 -17.33 -33.36 19.59
N ARG A 996 -17.47 -32.30 20.38
CA ARG A 996 -17.06 -32.30 21.79
C ARG A 996 -17.83 -33.34 22.61
N ALA A 997 -19.13 -33.50 22.37
CA ALA A 997 -19.95 -34.53 23.00
C ALA A 997 -19.55 -35.93 22.52
N LEU A 998 -19.32 -36.11 21.21
CA LEU A 998 -18.81 -37.37 20.65
C LEU A 998 -17.52 -37.81 21.32
N ALA A 999 -16.60 -36.88 21.61
CA ALA A 999 -15.39 -37.17 22.37
C ALA A 999 -15.68 -37.78 23.75
N GLU A 1000 -16.66 -37.27 24.50
CA GLU A 1000 -17.00 -37.85 25.82
C GLU A 1000 -17.56 -39.25 25.70
N TYR A 1001 -18.42 -39.50 24.71
CA TYR A 1001 -19.00 -40.82 24.46
C TYR A 1001 -17.95 -41.85 24.00
N THR A 1002 -16.88 -41.40 23.33
CA THR A 1002 -15.74 -42.28 23.02
C THR A 1002 -14.81 -42.50 24.22
N GLY A 1003 -14.96 -41.74 25.31
CA GLY A 1003 -14.13 -41.80 26.53
C GLY A 1003 -12.94 -40.83 26.52
N ILE A 1004 -12.97 -39.82 25.64
CA ILE A 1004 -11.93 -38.81 25.46
C ILE A 1004 -12.38 -37.49 26.08
N SER A 1005 -11.53 -36.89 26.91
CA SER A 1005 -11.74 -35.53 27.41
C SER A 1005 -10.94 -34.54 26.56
N LEU A 1006 -11.64 -33.61 25.88
CA LEU A 1006 -10.99 -32.48 25.22
C LEU A 1006 -10.68 -31.37 26.24
N PHE A 1007 -9.71 -30.51 25.93
CA PHE A 1007 -9.15 -29.51 26.85
C PHE A 1007 -10.04 -28.27 27.08
N TYR A 1008 -11.18 -28.17 26.40
CA TYR A 1008 -12.06 -27.01 26.41
C TYR A 1008 -13.53 -27.45 26.57
N SER A 1009 -14.33 -26.60 27.21
CA SER A 1009 -15.74 -26.83 27.52
C SER A 1009 -16.68 -25.76 26.95
N ASP A 1010 -16.13 -24.59 26.65
CA ASP A 1010 -16.84 -23.33 26.39
C ASP A 1010 -16.15 -22.59 25.24
N SER A 1011 -16.81 -21.54 24.73
CA SER A 1011 -16.27 -20.77 23.59
C SER A 1011 -14.95 -20.11 23.92
N ASP A 1012 -14.75 -19.64 25.16
CA ASP A 1012 -13.59 -18.82 25.51
C ASP A 1012 -12.35 -19.69 25.60
N THR A 1013 -12.46 -20.86 26.24
CA THR A 1013 -11.39 -21.86 26.25
C THR A 1013 -11.10 -22.42 24.85
N LEU A 1014 -12.11 -22.53 23.98
CA LEU A 1014 -11.93 -22.88 22.58
C LEU A 1014 -11.21 -21.78 21.79
N CYS A 1015 -11.51 -20.50 22.03
CA CYS A 1015 -10.78 -19.38 21.45
C CYS A 1015 -9.30 -19.38 21.87
N CYS A 1016 -8.98 -19.73 23.12
CA CYS A 1016 -7.60 -19.94 23.54
C CYS A 1016 -6.93 -21.08 22.74
N ARG A 1017 -7.65 -22.17 22.47
CA ARG A 1017 -7.13 -23.27 21.64
C ARG A 1017 -6.92 -22.83 20.19
N LEU A 1018 -7.83 -22.04 19.61
CA LEU A 1018 -7.66 -21.45 18.29
C LEU A 1018 -6.37 -20.62 18.22
N ALA A 1019 -6.14 -19.76 19.22
CA ALA A 1019 -4.92 -18.94 19.31
C ALA A 1019 -3.63 -19.79 19.37
N GLN A 1020 -3.67 -20.93 20.07
CA GLN A 1020 -2.53 -21.85 20.17
C GLN A 1020 -2.20 -22.53 18.84
N ILE A 1021 -3.22 -22.85 18.03
CA ILE A 1021 -3.02 -23.47 16.71
C ILE A 1021 -2.55 -22.41 15.71
N SER A 1022 -3.27 -21.29 15.63
CA SER A 1022 -2.82 -20.13 14.88
C SER A 1022 -3.31 -18.84 15.53
N PRO A 1023 -2.41 -17.89 15.85
CA PRO A 1023 -2.81 -16.59 16.38
C PRO A 1023 -3.66 -15.78 15.40
N ASN A 1024 -3.65 -16.13 14.11
CA ASN A 1024 -4.45 -15.45 13.09
C ASN A 1024 -5.95 -15.64 13.31
N PHE A 1025 -6.38 -16.77 13.86
CA PHE A 1025 -7.81 -17.00 14.15
C PHE A 1025 -8.41 -15.97 15.10
N VAL A 1026 -7.59 -15.34 15.96
CA VAL A 1026 -8.05 -14.39 16.98
C VAL A 1026 -7.76 -12.94 16.59
N ASN A 1027 -6.99 -12.70 15.51
CA ASN A 1027 -6.71 -11.35 15.03
C ASN A 1027 -7.77 -10.89 14.01
N PHE A 1028 -8.95 -10.57 14.53
CA PHE A 1028 -10.12 -10.23 13.71
C PHE A 1028 -9.93 -8.94 12.91
N ASP A 1029 -10.49 -8.94 11.70
CA ASP A 1029 -10.58 -7.82 10.76
C ASP A 1029 -9.24 -7.20 10.33
N HIS A 1030 -8.10 -7.77 10.72
CA HIS A 1030 -6.77 -7.29 10.35
C HIS A 1030 -6.08 -8.20 9.34
N TYR A 1031 -5.70 -7.64 8.18
CA TYR A 1031 -4.84 -8.33 7.23
C TYR A 1031 -3.48 -8.64 7.86
N GLN A 1032 -3.04 -9.90 7.76
CA GLN A 1032 -1.72 -10.33 8.18
C GLN A 1032 -0.78 -10.39 6.98
N ASP A 1033 0.35 -9.71 7.07
CA ASP A 1033 1.40 -9.82 6.06
C ASP A 1033 1.93 -11.25 6.02
N LYS A 1034 2.24 -11.71 4.80
CA LYS A 1034 2.61 -13.10 4.53
C LYS A 1034 4.09 -13.15 4.12
N PRO A 1035 5.02 -13.20 5.10
CA PRO A 1035 6.44 -13.30 4.79
C PRO A 1035 6.75 -14.64 4.09
N PHE A 1036 7.94 -14.74 3.49
CA PHE A 1036 8.47 -15.97 2.89
C PHE A 1036 7.85 -16.41 1.56
N GLY A 1037 7.21 -15.50 0.81
CA GLY A 1037 6.78 -15.79 -0.58
C GLY A 1037 7.91 -16.27 -1.49
N GLU A 1038 9.15 -15.85 -1.23
CA GLU A 1038 10.35 -16.27 -1.96
C GLU A 1038 10.71 -17.75 -1.77
N LEU A 1039 10.20 -18.42 -0.73
CA LEU A 1039 10.46 -19.84 -0.49
C LEU A 1039 9.55 -20.75 -1.33
N ILE A 1040 8.42 -20.24 -1.84
CA ILE A 1040 7.44 -21.04 -2.56
C ILE A 1040 8.02 -21.75 -3.79
N PRO A 1041 8.82 -21.12 -4.67
CA PRO A 1041 9.42 -21.80 -5.82
C PRO A 1041 10.21 -23.07 -5.46
N TYR A 1042 10.81 -23.12 -4.26
CA TYR A 1042 11.56 -24.28 -3.77
C TYR A 1042 10.67 -25.40 -3.21
N LEU A 1043 9.43 -25.08 -2.84
CA LEU A 1043 8.45 -26.03 -2.31
C LEU A 1043 7.56 -26.64 -3.41
N ILE A 1044 7.54 -26.04 -4.60
CA ILE A 1044 6.77 -26.54 -5.73
C ILE A 1044 7.37 -27.86 -6.22
N LYS A 1045 6.55 -28.91 -6.27
CA LYS A 1045 6.93 -30.14 -6.95
C LYS A 1045 6.64 -30.04 -8.44
N PRO A 1046 7.60 -30.34 -9.33
CA PRO A 1046 7.35 -30.35 -10.76
C PRO A 1046 6.31 -31.44 -11.06
N GLY A 1047 5.14 -31.03 -11.54
CA GLY A 1047 4.06 -31.96 -11.89
C GLY A 1047 4.45 -32.83 -13.09
N SER A 1048 3.93 -34.06 -13.13
CA SER A 1048 4.04 -34.98 -14.27
C SER A 1048 2.77 -34.91 -15.11
N GLY A 1049 2.70 -33.98 -16.06
CA GLY A 1049 1.59 -33.85 -17.01
C GLY A 1049 2.08 -33.42 -18.39
N GLY A 1050 1.52 -34.01 -19.44
CA GLY A 1050 1.61 -33.45 -20.79
C GLY A 1050 0.69 -32.23 -20.96
N GLY A 1051 0.73 -31.57 -22.12
CA GLY A 1051 -0.08 -30.39 -22.42
C GLY A 1051 -1.54 -30.57 -22.01
N CYS A 1052 -1.97 -29.82 -21.00
CA CYS A 1052 -3.31 -29.88 -20.42
C CYS A 1052 -4.04 -28.58 -20.75
N ASN A 1053 -5.28 -28.68 -21.23
CA ASN A 1053 -6.12 -27.52 -21.48
C ASN A 1053 -6.72 -27.09 -20.14
N LEU A 1054 -6.60 -25.80 -19.83
CA LEU A 1054 -7.23 -25.24 -18.64
C LEU A 1054 -8.75 -25.29 -18.81
N ASN A 1055 -9.48 -25.63 -17.75
CA ASN A 1055 -10.94 -25.68 -17.80
C ASN A 1055 -11.57 -25.01 -16.58
N VAL A 1056 -12.49 -24.10 -16.83
CA VAL A 1056 -13.22 -23.36 -15.79
C VAL A 1056 -14.61 -24.00 -15.63
N PRO A 1057 -15.07 -24.31 -14.41
CA PRO A 1057 -16.38 -24.93 -14.21
C PRO A 1057 -17.55 -23.95 -14.41
N MET A 1058 -17.39 -22.68 -14.04
CA MET A 1058 -18.41 -21.64 -14.18
C MET A 1058 -18.11 -20.74 -15.38
N LYS A 1059 -18.58 -21.12 -16.57
CA LYS A 1059 -18.31 -20.33 -17.79
C LYS A 1059 -19.37 -19.26 -18.03
N GLU A 1060 -20.60 -19.56 -17.62
CA GLU A 1060 -21.79 -18.77 -17.91
C GLU A 1060 -22.59 -18.46 -16.65
N LEU A 1061 -23.46 -17.44 -16.73
CA LEU A 1061 -24.30 -17.01 -15.62
C LEU A 1061 -25.28 -18.09 -15.12
N THR A 1062 -25.64 -19.08 -15.94
CA THR A 1062 -26.48 -20.21 -15.52
C THR A 1062 -25.80 -21.06 -14.46
N ASP A 1063 -24.49 -21.28 -14.61
CA ASP A 1063 -23.69 -22.12 -13.71
C ASP A 1063 -23.43 -21.40 -12.37
N TYR A 1064 -23.55 -20.08 -12.36
CA TYR A 1064 -23.35 -19.24 -11.17
C TYR A 1064 -24.46 -19.43 -10.12
N TYR A 1065 -25.73 -19.43 -10.55
CA TYR A 1065 -26.86 -19.48 -9.62
C TYR A 1065 -27.01 -20.84 -8.93
N CYS A 1066 -26.69 -21.93 -9.61
CA CYS A 1066 -26.75 -23.30 -9.07
C CYS A 1066 -25.35 -23.92 -9.05
N SER A 1067 -24.54 -23.44 -8.12
CA SER A 1067 -23.10 -23.73 -8.09
C SER A 1067 -22.65 -24.76 -7.06
N ASN A 1068 -23.44 -24.91 -6.01
CA ASN A 1068 -23.18 -25.79 -4.87
C ASN A 1068 -24.52 -26.22 -4.28
N VAL A 1069 -24.52 -27.22 -3.40
CA VAL A 1069 -25.74 -27.77 -2.79
C VAL A 1069 -26.61 -26.68 -2.16
N TYR A 1070 -25.99 -25.76 -1.42
CA TYR A 1070 -26.68 -24.66 -0.74
C TYR A 1070 -27.48 -23.78 -1.71
N THR A 1071 -26.87 -23.36 -2.82
CA THR A 1071 -27.52 -22.55 -3.85
C THR A 1071 -28.50 -23.37 -4.70
N CYS A 1072 -28.22 -24.63 -5.00
CA CYS A 1072 -29.12 -25.53 -5.72
C CYS A 1072 -30.42 -25.85 -4.97
N ASN A 1073 -30.41 -25.78 -3.64
CA ASN A 1073 -31.57 -26.01 -2.78
C ASN A 1073 -32.45 -24.76 -2.60
N SER A 1074 -31.98 -23.60 -3.04
CA SER A 1074 -32.74 -22.36 -3.07
C SER A 1074 -33.75 -22.36 -4.22
N ASN A 1075 -35.02 -22.08 -3.90
CA ASN A 1075 -36.05 -21.92 -4.92
C ASN A 1075 -35.81 -20.65 -5.75
N THR A 1076 -35.36 -19.59 -5.09
CA THR A 1076 -35.06 -18.29 -5.71
C THR A 1076 -33.92 -18.43 -6.72
N MET A 1077 -32.84 -19.15 -6.37
CA MET A 1077 -31.72 -19.40 -7.27
C MET A 1077 -32.10 -20.29 -8.46
N ARG A 1078 -32.93 -21.32 -8.26
CA ARG A 1078 -33.46 -22.10 -9.39
C ARG A 1078 -34.32 -21.28 -10.35
N GLN A 1079 -35.10 -20.32 -9.84
CA GLN A 1079 -35.86 -19.40 -10.69
C GLN A 1079 -34.95 -18.46 -11.47
N ALA A 1080 -33.89 -17.94 -10.84
CA ALA A 1080 -32.87 -17.12 -11.50
C ALA A 1080 -32.10 -17.91 -12.58
N GLU A 1081 -31.73 -19.16 -12.30
CA GLU A 1081 -31.11 -20.07 -13.27
C GLU A 1081 -32.02 -20.30 -14.48
N LYS A 1082 -33.31 -20.58 -14.24
CA LYS A 1082 -34.29 -20.75 -15.32
C LYS A 1082 -34.41 -19.47 -16.16
N ALA A 1083 -34.53 -18.31 -15.52
CA ALA A 1083 -34.58 -17.04 -16.20
C ALA A 1083 -33.32 -16.75 -17.04
N ALA A 1084 -32.13 -17.13 -16.55
CA ALA A 1084 -30.88 -17.01 -17.29
C ALA A 1084 -30.84 -17.94 -18.53
N LYS A 1085 -31.34 -19.19 -18.41
CA LYS A 1085 -31.48 -20.11 -19.54
C LYS A 1085 -32.46 -19.59 -20.59
N ASP A 1086 -33.62 -19.11 -20.15
CA ASP A 1086 -34.65 -18.53 -21.01
C ASP A 1086 -34.11 -17.27 -21.72
N HIS A 1087 -33.34 -16.44 -21.01
CA HIS A 1087 -32.70 -15.25 -21.59
C HIS A 1087 -31.73 -15.63 -22.70
N LYS A 1088 -30.88 -16.65 -22.51
CA LYS A 1088 -29.93 -17.13 -23.51
C LYS A 1088 -30.62 -17.66 -24.77
N GLN A 1089 -31.75 -18.34 -24.62
CA GLN A 1089 -32.54 -18.88 -25.73
C GLN A 1089 -33.35 -17.79 -26.48
N SER A 1090 -33.47 -16.59 -25.90
CA SER A 1090 -34.23 -15.52 -26.53
C SER A 1090 -33.57 -15.03 -27.83
N LYS A 1091 -34.39 -14.72 -28.84
CA LYS A 1091 -33.93 -14.18 -30.13
C LYS A 1091 -33.09 -12.90 -29.98
N TYR A 1092 -33.36 -12.13 -28.93
CA TYR A 1092 -32.64 -10.89 -28.61
C TYR A 1092 -31.21 -11.15 -28.11
N ALA A 1093 -30.98 -12.22 -27.34
CA ALA A 1093 -29.64 -12.57 -26.88
C ALA A 1093 -28.73 -12.96 -28.05
N VAL A 1094 -29.25 -13.70 -29.03
CA VAL A 1094 -28.51 -14.08 -30.26
C VAL A 1094 -28.17 -12.85 -31.13
N MET A 1095 -29.07 -11.88 -31.21
CA MET A 1095 -28.82 -10.63 -31.96
C MET A 1095 -27.80 -9.73 -31.24
N LEU A 1096 -27.84 -9.68 -29.90
CA LEU A 1096 -26.91 -8.91 -29.09
C LEU A 1096 -25.51 -9.52 -29.05
N SER A 1097 -25.38 -10.85 -28.94
CA SER A 1097 -24.06 -11.49 -29.06
C SER A 1097 -23.40 -11.16 -30.40
N ASN A 1098 -24.19 -11.05 -31.47
CA ASN A 1098 -23.67 -10.63 -32.77
C ASN A 1098 -23.27 -9.15 -32.81
N MET A 1099 -24.00 -8.27 -32.12
CA MET A 1099 -23.66 -6.84 -31.99
C MET A 1099 -22.44 -6.60 -31.10
N ASP A 1100 -22.31 -7.31 -29.98
CA ASP A 1100 -21.15 -7.21 -29.10
C ASP A 1100 -19.89 -7.71 -29.80
N ASN A 1101 -19.99 -8.81 -30.58
CA ASN A 1101 -18.92 -9.27 -31.46
C ASN A 1101 -18.55 -8.22 -32.51
N LEU A 1102 -19.53 -7.48 -33.06
CA LEU A 1102 -19.29 -6.38 -34.00
C LEU A 1102 -18.58 -5.19 -33.33
N ILE A 1103 -18.95 -4.81 -32.10
CA ILE A 1103 -18.31 -3.71 -31.36
C ILE A 1103 -16.86 -4.07 -31.00
N VAL A 1104 -16.62 -5.32 -30.58
CA VAL A 1104 -15.27 -5.84 -30.32
C VAL A 1104 -14.44 -5.80 -31.60
N ALA A 1105 -14.99 -6.32 -32.71
CA ALA A 1105 -14.34 -6.24 -34.02
C ALA A 1105 -14.05 -4.78 -34.43
N GLU A 1106 -14.96 -3.84 -34.15
CA GLU A 1106 -14.75 -2.42 -34.46
C GLU A 1106 -13.60 -1.82 -33.64
N LYS A 1107 -13.51 -2.13 -32.34
CA LYS A 1107 -12.40 -1.69 -31.47
C LYS A 1107 -11.07 -2.28 -31.92
N GLU A 1108 -11.01 -3.58 -32.20
CA GLU A 1108 -9.83 -4.25 -32.74
C GLU A 1108 -9.39 -3.62 -34.06
N VAL A 1109 -10.33 -3.39 -34.99
CA VAL A 1109 -10.06 -2.70 -36.26
C VAL A 1109 -9.53 -1.29 -36.01
N THR A 1110 -10.04 -0.57 -35.00
CA THR A 1110 -9.59 0.77 -34.64
C THR A 1110 -8.17 0.76 -34.06
N GLU A 1111 -7.84 -0.24 -33.26
CA GLU A 1111 -6.51 -0.46 -32.70
C GLU A 1111 -5.51 -0.86 -33.79
N TYR A 1112 -5.84 -1.84 -34.64
CA TYR A 1112 -5.04 -2.21 -35.81
C TYR A 1112 -4.82 -1.01 -36.74
N ARG A 1113 -5.83 -0.14 -36.94
CA ARG A 1113 -5.66 1.12 -37.68
C ARG A 1113 -4.67 2.07 -36.99
N ARG A 1114 -4.69 2.17 -35.66
CA ARG A 1114 -3.71 2.97 -34.90
C ARG A 1114 -2.30 2.38 -35.02
N GLN A 1115 -2.15 1.07 -34.86
CA GLN A 1115 -0.89 0.37 -35.00
C GLN A 1115 -0.33 0.47 -36.44
N LEU A 1116 -1.17 0.32 -37.47
CA LEU A 1116 -0.81 0.56 -38.87
C LEU A 1116 -0.39 2.00 -39.12
N ARG A 1117 -1.06 2.99 -38.52
CA ARG A 1117 -0.65 4.40 -38.60
C ARG A 1117 0.69 4.62 -37.90
N ALA A 1118 0.90 4.05 -36.72
CA ALA A 1118 2.18 4.14 -36.00
C ALA A 1118 3.32 3.45 -36.76
N ALA A 1119 3.07 2.26 -37.32
CA ALA A 1119 4.01 1.55 -38.18
C ALA A 1119 4.31 2.35 -39.46
N ARG A 1120 3.30 2.98 -40.06
CA ARG A 1120 3.44 3.87 -41.23
C ARG A 1120 4.29 5.09 -40.89
N ILE A 1121 4.05 5.73 -39.76
CA ILE A 1121 4.86 6.85 -39.26
C ILE A 1121 6.30 6.38 -39.02
N ASN A 1122 6.50 5.23 -38.39
CA ASN A 1122 7.83 4.67 -38.15
C ASN A 1122 8.56 4.29 -39.44
N ASN A 1123 7.85 3.79 -40.47
CA ASN A 1123 8.43 3.51 -41.78
C ASN A 1123 8.80 4.80 -42.54
N ILE A 1124 7.96 5.83 -42.46
CA ILE A 1124 8.24 7.17 -43.01
C ILE A 1124 9.48 7.78 -42.32
N VAL A 1125 9.60 7.58 -41.00
CA VAL A 1125 10.73 8.07 -40.20
C VAL A 1125 12.02 7.29 -40.50
N ARG A 1126 11.94 5.98 -40.79
CA ARG A 1126 13.11 5.14 -41.11
C ARG A 1126 13.65 5.32 -42.52
N ASN A 1127 12.78 5.38 -43.53
CA ASN A 1127 13.21 5.34 -44.93
C ASN A 1127 13.23 6.74 -45.57
N GLY A 1128 12.80 7.78 -44.85
CA GLY A 1128 12.64 9.12 -45.38
C GLY A 1128 11.51 9.23 -46.41
N LEU A 1129 11.05 10.44 -46.67
CA LEU A 1129 9.95 10.71 -47.62
C LEU A 1129 10.30 10.38 -49.08
N ALA A 1130 11.59 10.31 -49.43
CA ALA A 1130 12.07 10.20 -50.80
C ALA A 1130 12.04 8.78 -51.38
N GLU A 1131 12.03 7.72 -50.55
CA GLU A 1131 12.04 6.33 -51.02
C GLU A 1131 10.64 5.68 -51.14
N LEU A 1132 9.58 6.44 -50.86
CA LEU A 1132 8.20 5.95 -50.95
C LEU A 1132 7.66 5.94 -52.39
N HIS A 1133 8.29 5.16 -53.27
CA HIS A 1133 7.69 4.81 -54.57
C HIS A 1133 6.71 3.66 -54.40
N TYR A 1134 5.41 3.96 -54.50
CA TYR A 1134 4.35 2.95 -54.54
C TYR A 1134 4.43 2.13 -55.83
N LYS A 1135 4.74 0.83 -55.73
CA LYS A 1135 4.45 -0.13 -56.80
C LYS A 1135 2.94 -0.44 -56.76
N LYS A 1136 2.17 0.27 -57.59
CA LYS A 1136 0.70 0.13 -57.73
C LYS A 1136 0.23 -1.33 -57.89
N ASP A 1137 1.06 -2.18 -58.47
CA ASP A 1137 0.73 -3.58 -58.75
C ASP A 1137 0.76 -4.48 -57.50
N GLU A 1138 1.57 -4.13 -56.50
CA GLU A 1138 1.70 -4.90 -55.26
C GLU A 1138 0.50 -4.70 -54.33
N LEU A 1139 -0.07 -3.49 -54.34
CA LEU A 1139 -1.31 -3.17 -53.64
C LEU A 1139 -2.52 -3.84 -54.28
N LYS A 1140 -2.61 -3.90 -55.61
CA LYS A 1140 -3.67 -4.65 -56.29
C LYS A 1140 -3.62 -6.14 -55.96
N ARG A 1141 -2.42 -6.74 -55.87
CA ARG A 1141 -2.25 -8.15 -55.48
C ARG A 1141 -2.68 -8.41 -54.02
N ARG A 1142 -2.31 -7.52 -53.08
CA ARG A 1142 -2.72 -7.67 -51.67
C ARG A 1142 -4.21 -7.39 -51.45
N GLN A 1143 -4.79 -6.48 -52.21
CA GLN A 1143 -6.23 -6.19 -52.14
C GLN A 1143 -7.06 -7.35 -52.72
N MET A 1144 -6.55 -8.06 -53.74
CA MET A 1144 -7.12 -9.33 -54.17
C MET A 1144 -6.99 -10.42 -53.10
N GLN A 1145 -5.84 -10.54 -52.42
CA GLN A 1145 -5.68 -11.53 -51.34
C GLN A 1145 -6.60 -11.29 -50.13
N ILE A 1146 -6.89 -10.03 -49.80
CA ILE A 1146 -7.82 -9.67 -48.71
C ILE A 1146 -9.27 -9.98 -49.10
N ASN A 1147 -9.63 -9.83 -50.38
CA ASN A 1147 -10.97 -10.17 -50.87
C ASN A 1147 -11.21 -11.68 -51.06
N TYR A 1148 -10.20 -12.53 -50.88
CA TYR A 1148 -10.30 -14.00 -51.00
C TYR A 1148 -10.32 -14.72 -49.64
N MET A 1149 -10.33 -13.99 -48.54
CA MET A 1149 -10.62 -14.53 -47.21
C MET A 1149 -12.11 -14.26 -46.91
N ASP A 1150 -12.98 -15.06 -47.54
CA ASP A 1150 -14.44 -15.11 -47.32
C ASP A 1150 -14.78 -15.90 -46.03
N PRO A 1151 -15.98 -15.76 -45.45
CA PRO A 1151 -16.80 -14.56 -45.23
C PRO A 1151 -16.97 -14.18 -43.74
#